data_AF-A0A8T3PTT6-F1
#
_entry.id   AF-A0A8T3PTT6-F1
#
_cell.length_a   1.000
_cell.length_b   1.000
_cell.length_c   1.000
_cell.angle_alpha   90.00
_cell.angle_beta   90.00
_cell.angle_gamma   90.00
#
_symmetry.space_group_name_H-M   'P 1'
#
loop_
_entity.id
_entity.type
_entity.pdbx_description
1 polymer ?
#
loop_
_entity_poly.entity_id
_entity_poly.type
_entity_poly.pdbx_seq_one_letter_code
_entity_poly.pdbx_strand_id
1 'polypeptide(L)'
;MTLDSMALWQRTLAPQGDPLDAPREVLRQALLGFRERVDKLVQTLGAELPNLTVHDITHLDALWRVADQIAGPGYLINPAEAFVLGGAFLLHDAAHVMAAYPGGISSIKETDQWKDLIAQRYGGRDPEGRSNEERSALFQVLRHLHAEQARGLARLKWGVPYAGPNPYLLEHLELREYYADLIGEIAASHHWPVRLVADVFADRKVSAPGFMHPGNWEADPLKLAFLLRTADAAHIDDLRAPWFLFALRRPEGISEDHWKFQAKLGQPTRTDRGELRITSGSQFSHDERKSWWLAYDTACMIDRELRDAHAVMRDEGRPCFAATCVLGVETPEAFARQVRVRDWEPVNAAPKISDVPKVIAALGGSKLYGDEPWIALRELLQNALDAVRALRALRYIAETEGEVEVRAECADGDDWWLHVTDTGIGMSRHVLTNVLLDFGNSLWRSDALRDELPGLAKSGFEAVGQFGIGFYSVFMLGSQVRVTTWRFGRDAADHWLLNFEDGVQGRPLLMQAVGRDRLQRPGTQVSVKLSDDRLTSMFKPVIKSPHYEALSDEEALSDERISEVLAALVGWLCPASEVSLRVQVADAPKSTVVAPNDWMRLEPEDLMRRVLNEDGRRLVPLTDESGAWLGRVGGDQFRSYGGAALVLHGVRCGEMPGLVGLVLVRENNRDARRTQASVAGSRAAWSRWAEQVLSQEPNLNLDALFMLHALLPDRDLPVRSYGGPPVTLNDLGTRIVASGELRVHLGYVSHAEYDDVGGGRFRSAFKLSDELVIIPTFEPWFRMSDYFPWLLGVAPIDYKSRLEAELTRVWGVSRSTTKTPS
;
A
#
# COMPACT_ATOMS: atom_id res chain seq x y z
N MET A 1 41.34 24.00 -9.30
CA MET A 1 42.13 22.77 -9.44
C MET A 1 42.56 22.68 -10.90
N THR A 2 43.83 22.47 -11.23
CA THR A 2 44.29 22.39 -12.62
C THR A 2 44.26 20.93 -13.08
N LEU A 3 43.93 20.66 -14.36
CA LEU A 3 43.99 19.31 -14.94
C LEU A 3 45.37 18.66 -14.73
N ASP A 4 46.43 19.47 -14.75
CA ASP A 4 47.81 19.03 -14.48
C ASP A 4 48.01 18.46 -13.05
N SER A 5 47.09 18.64 -12.12
CA SER A 5 47.17 17.99 -10.80
C SER A 5 46.53 16.59 -10.75
N MET A 6 45.86 16.17 -11.82
CA MET A 6 45.06 14.94 -11.84
C MET A 6 45.88 13.74 -12.32
N ALA A 7 45.83 12.62 -11.59
CA ALA A 7 46.67 11.45 -11.86
C ALA A 7 46.40 10.80 -13.24
N LEU A 8 45.13 10.73 -13.66
CA LEU A 8 44.78 10.21 -14.99
C LEU A 8 45.29 11.10 -16.12
N TRP A 9 45.19 12.42 -15.96
CA TRP A 9 45.78 13.37 -16.91
C TRP A 9 47.30 13.22 -16.99
N GLN A 10 47.96 13.17 -15.82
CA GLN A 10 49.41 13.08 -15.71
C GLN A 10 49.98 11.80 -16.34
N ARG A 11 49.30 10.65 -16.22
CA ARG A 11 49.79 9.40 -16.83
C ARG A 11 49.48 9.26 -18.33
N THR A 12 48.67 10.15 -18.91
CA THR A 12 48.20 10.02 -20.29
C THR A 12 48.67 11.16 -21.19
N LEU A 13 48.34 12.40 -20.86
CA LEU A 13 48.55 13.57 -21.72
C LEU A 13 49.72 14.46 -21.28
N ALA A 14 50.20 14.33 -20.04
CA ALA A 14 51.37 15.09 -19.60
C ALA A 14 52.68 14.57 -20.23
N PRO A 15 53.72 15.41 -20.39
CA PRO A 15 55.01 14.99 -20.91
C PRO A 15 55.64 13.86 -20.08
N GLN A 16 56.15 12.83 -20.75
CA GLN A 16 56.74 11.64 -20.11
C GLN A 16 58.27 11.56 -20.28
N GLY A 17 58.87 12.42 -21.12
CA GLY A 17 60.27 12.33 -21.50
C GLY A 17 60.55 11.19 -22.50
N ASP A 18 59.54 10.80 -23.28
CA ASP A 18 59.62 9.69 -24.24
C ASP A 18 59.57 10.20 -25.70
N PRO A 19 59.92 9.37 -26.70
CA PRO A 19 59.87 9.77 -28.12
C PRO A 19 58.47 10.11 -28.65
N LEU A 20 57.41 9.89 -27.87
CA LEU A 20 56.02 10.15 -28.23
C LEU A 20 55.50 11.46 -27.60
N ASP A 21 56.35 12.25 -26.95
CA ASP A 21 55.96 13.54 -26.35
C ASP A 21 55.46 14.55 -27.39
N ALA A 22 56.04 14.58 -28.58
CA ALA A 22 55.59 15.51 -29.64
C ALA A 22 54.13 15.24 -30.08
N PRO A 23 53.73 14.02 -30.49
CA PRO A 23 52.33 13.75 -30.81
C PRO A 23 51.40 13.85 -29.59
N ARG A 24 51.88 13.54 -28.38
CA ARG A 24 51.11 13.72 -27.13
C ARG A 24 50.82 15.20 -26.86
N GLU A 25 51.79 16.08 -27.08
CA GLU A 25 51.65 17.52 -26.88
C GLU A 25 50.61 18.13 -27.84
N VAL A 26 50.52 17.65 -29.08
CA VAL A 26 49.47 18.07 -30.03
C VAL A 26 48.08 17.78 -29.47
N LEU A 27 47.85 16.56 -28.95
CA LEU A 27 46.59 16.17 -28.31
C LEU A 27 46.29 17.03 -27.08
N ARG A 28 47.30 17.25 -26.23
CA ARG A 28 47.17 18.05 -25.01
C ARG A 28 46.77 19.49 -25.31
N GLN A 29 47.44 20.15 -26.25
CA GLN A 29 47.13 21.53 -26.65
C GLN A 29 45.76 21.66 -27.30
N ALA A 30 45.40 20.71 -28.18
CA ALA A 30 44.09 20.70 -28.80
C ALA A 30 42.96 20.56 -27.77
N LEU A 31 43.14 19.69 -26.77
CA LEU A 31 42.14 19.48 -25.71
C LEU A 31 42.05 20.67 -24.75
N LEU A 32 43.17 21.31 -24.38
CA LEU A 32 43.15 22.53 -23.56
C LEU A 32 42.44 23.68 -24.29
N GLY A 33 42.69 23.85 -25.59
CA GLY A 33 41.98 24.83 -26.42
C GLY A 33 40.50 24.51 -26.59
N PHE A 34 40.13 23.24 -26.64
CA PHE A 34 38.74 22.79 -26.65
C PHE A 34 38.05 23.11 -25.31
N ARG A 35 38.70 22.78 -24.19
CA ARG A 35 38.25 23.09 -22.83
C ARG A 35 37.97 24.58 -22.64
N GLU A 36 38.87 25.47 -23.08
CA GLU A 36 38.70 26.92 -22.93
C GLU A 36 37.43 27.44 -23.62
N ARG A 37 37.07 26.87 -24.78
CA ARG A 37 35.85 27.26 -25.50
C ARG A 37 34.59 26.68 -24.86
N VAL A 38 34.66 25.42 -24.42
CA VAL A 38 33.56 24.78 -23.71
C VAL A 38 33.27 25.48 -22.39
N ASP A 39 34.29 25.94 -21.65
CA ASP A 39 34.13 26.74 -20.44
C ASP A 39 33.26 27.97 -20.68
N LYS A 40 33.53 28.72 -21.76
CA LYS A 40 32.72 29.88 -22.16
C LYS A 40 31.27 29.51 -22.50
N LEU A 41 31.04 28.31 -23.04
CA LEU A 41 29.72 27.80 -23.37
C LEU A 41 28.93 27.42 -22.10
N VAL A 42 29.53 26.61 -21.21
CA VAL A 42 28.83 26.08 -20.03
C VAL A 42 28.70 27.09 -18.89
N GLN A 43 29.48 28.17 -18.89
CA GLN A 43 29.36 29.26 -17.92
C GLN A 43 27.97 29.93 -17.92
N THR A 44 27.20 29.84 -19.02
CA THR A 44 25.84 30.39 -19.07
C THR A 44 24.79 29.52 -18.38
N LEU A 45 25.09 28.23 -18.10
CA LEU A 45 24.15 27.28 -17.49
C LEU A 45 23.57 27.78 -16.17
N GLY A 46 24.42 28.36 -15.31
CA GLY A 46 23.97 28.84 -13.99
C GLY A 46 22.95 29.97 -14.05
N ALA A 47 22.94 30.75 -15.14
CA ALA A 47 21.96 31.80 -15.38
C ALA A 47 20.69 31.29 -16.09
N GLU A 48 20.85 30.31 -16.99
CA GLU A 48 19.74 29.72 -17.75
C GLU A 48 18.92 28.72 -16.91
N LEU A 49 19.58 27.97 -16.02
CA LEU A 49 19.01 26.88 -15.23
C LEU A 49 19.42 26.99 -13.73
N PRO A 50 18.87 27.96 -12.98
CA PRO A 50 19.31 28.24 -11.61
C PRO A 50 19.06 27.10 -10.61
N ASN A 51 18.06 26.26 -10.88
CA ASN A 51 17.69 25.13 -10.00
C ASN A 51 18.57 23.89 -10.19
N LEU A 52 19.43 23.88 -11.20
CA LEU A 52 20.34 22.76 -11.45
C LEU A 52 21.58 22.88 -10.54
N THR A 53 22.11 21.73 -10.11
CA THR A 53 23.43 21.66 -9.45
C THR A 53 24.53 22.17 -10.38
N VAL A 54 25.75 22.34 -9.90
CA VAL A 54 26.85 22.87 -10.72
C VAL A 54 27.17 21.88 -11.86
N HIS A 55 27.07 22.37 -13.11
CA HIS A 55 27.39 21.67 -14.36
C HIS A 55 28.38 22.49 -15.21
N ASP A 56 29.18 23.35 -14.57
CA ASP A 56 30.18 24.16 -15.26
C ASP A 56 31.49 23.39 -15.48
N ILE A 57 32.53 24.08 -15.95
CA ILE A 57 33.82 23.47 -16.23
C ILE A 57 34.46 22.75 -15.03
N THR A 58 34.14 23.15 -13.80
CA THR A 58 34.66 22.48 -12.60
C THR A 58 34.11 21.07 -12.47
N HIS A 59 32.85 20.86 -12.89
CA HIS A 59 32.24 19.54 -12.96
C HIS A 59 32.89 18.67 -14.04
N LEU A 60 33.05 19.21 -15.25
CA LEU A 60 33.64 18.48 -16.38
C LEU A 60 35.09 18.06 -16.09
N ASP A 61 35.86 18.93 -15.45
CA ASP A 61 37.23 18.63 -15.02
C ASP A 61 37.26 17.55 -13.92
N ALA A 62 36.33 17.59 -12.97
CA ALA A 62 36.28 16.62 -11.87
C ALA A 62 36.06 15.17 -12.36
N LEU A 63 35.46 14.97 -13.53
CA LEU A 63 35.28 13.64 -14.12
C LEU A 63 36.61 12.92 -14.35
N TRP A 64 37.70 13.62 -14.65
CA TRP A 64 39.04 13.01 -14.74
C TRP A 64 39.48 12.36 -13.43
N ARG A 65 39.16 12.99 -12.29
CA ARG A 65 39.46 12.47 -10.95
C ARG A 65 38.58 11.28 -10.61
N VAL A 66 37.28 11.34 -10.91
CA VAL A 66 36.36 10.23 -10.63
C VAL A 66 36.66 9.02 -11.53
N ALA A 67 36.93 9.26 -12.81
CA ALA A 67 37.37 8.24 -13.76
C ALA A 67 38.69 7.57 -13.32
N ASP A 68 39.61 8.33 -12.71
CA ASP A 68 40.83 7.77 -12.12
C ASP A 68 40.52 6.78 -10.98
N GLN A 69 39.60 7.13 -10.09
CA GLN A 69 39.17 6.24 -9.00
C GLN A 69 38.48 4.97 -9.53
N ILE A 70 37.68 5.09 -10.59
CA ILE A 70 36.96 3.95 -11.19
C ILE A 70 37.91 3.03 -11.94
N ALA A 71 38.68 3.58 -12.88
CA ALA A 71 39.61 2.81 -13.70
C ALA A 71 40.72 2.21 -12.83
N GLY A 72 41.27 3.01 -11.91
CA GLY A 72 42.42 2.66 -11.09
C GLY A 72 43.77 2.93 -11.77
N PRO A 73 44.87 3.01 -10.99
CA PRO A 73 46.17 3.45 -11.49
C PRO A 73 46.81 2.49 -12.51
N GLY A 74 46.45 1.20 -12.46
CA GLY A 74 46.95 0.18 -13.40
C GLY A 74 46.15 0.04 -14.69
N TYR A 75 45.04 0.78 -14.85
CA TYR A 75 44.21 0.69 -16.04
C TYR A 75 44.81 1.53 -17.16
N LEU A 76 45.25 0.86 -18.22
CA LEU A 76 45.94 1.49 -19.33
C LEU A 76 44.96 2.34 -20.15
N ILE A 77 45.21 3.64 -20.24
CA ILE A 77 44.55 4.57 -21.15
C ILE A 77 45.66 5.25 -21.94
N ASN A 78 45.63 5.13 -23.26
CA ASN A 78 46.64 5.76 -24.11
C ASN A 78 46.29 7.24 -24.41
N PRO A 79 47.23 8.04 -24.97
CA PRO A 79 46.98 9.46 -25.22
C PRO A 79 45.80 9.75 -26.17
N ALA A 80 45.57 8.92 -27.20
CA ALA A 80 44.44 9.10 -28.12
C ALA A 80 43.10 8.82 -27.41
N GLU A 81 43.04 7.76 -26.60
CA GLU A 81 41.89 7.48 -25.74
C GLU A 81 41.63 8.60 -24.73
N ALA A 82 42.68 9.14 -24.11
CA ALA A 82 42.56 10.25 -23.17
C ALA A 82 42.07 11.53 -23.85
N PHE A 83 42.50 11.82 -25.09
CA PHE A 83 41.98 12.93 -25.88
C PHE A 83 40.49 12.77 -26.20
N VAL A 84 40.09 11.58 -26.67
CA VAL A 84 38.68 11.28 -27.00
C VAL A 84 37.80 11.33 -25.75
N LEU A 85 38.24 10.70 -24.66
CA LEU A 85 37.54 10.73 -23.37
C LEU A 85 37.43 12.15 -22.81
N GLY A 86 38.52 12.93 -22.88
CA GLY A 86 38.53 14.33 -22.48
C GLY A 86 37.55 15.17 -23.28
N GLY A 87 37.50 14.97 -24.60
CA GLY A 87 36.50 15.60 -25.45
C GLY A 87 35.08 15.20 -25.06
N ALA A 88 34.85 13.93 -24.74
CA ALA A 88 33.53 13.44 -24.36
C ALA A 88 33.09 13.99 -22.98
N PHE A 89 34.00 14.07 -22.01
CA PHE A 89 33.78 14.78 -20.73
C PHE A 89 33.35 16.22 -20.98
N LEU A 90 34.00 16.92 -21.92
CA LEU A 90 33.65 18.30 -22.22
C LEU A 90 32.27 18.44 -22.89
N LEU A 91 31.80 17.45 -23.64
CA LEU A 91 30.58 17.58 -24.44
C LEU A 91 29.30 17.00 -23.84
N HIS A 92 29.39 15.95 -23.00
CA HIS A 92 28.22 15.16 -22.59
C HIS A 92 27.06 16.01 -22.02
N ASP A 93 27.39 16.99 -21.17
CA ASP A 93 26.45 17.94 -20.57
C ASP A 93 26.47 19.34 -21.21
N ALA A 94 27.41 19.63 -22.12
CA ALA A 94 27.54 20.95 -22.73
C ALA A 94 26.36 21.32 -23.66
N ALA A 95 25.50 20.36 -23.99
CA ALA A 95 24.27 20.61 -24.72
C ALA A 95 23.09 21.06 -23.84
N HIS A 96 23.26 21.20 -22.52
CA HIS A 96 22.23 21.75 -21.63
C HIS A 96 22.04 23.28 -21.74
N VAL A 97 22.82 23.97 -22.58
CA VAL A 97 22.67 25.41 -22.84
C VAL A 97 21.92 25.68 -24.14
N MET A 98 21.16 26.77 -24.17
CA MET A 98 20.47 27.22 -25.39
C MET A 98 21.46 27.54 -26.52
N ALA A 99 22.67 28.02 -26.18
CA ALA A 99 23.72 28.35 -27.15
C ALA A 99 24.27 27.15 -27.92
N ALA A 100 23.98 25.92 -27.47
CA ALA A 100 24.28 24.68 -28.19
C ALA A 100 23.31 24.43 -29.35
N TYR A 101 22.20 25.17 -29.44
CA TYR A 101 21.17 25.04 -30.46
C TYR A 101 21.23 26.25 -31.42
N PRO A 102 21.51 26.06 -32.72
CA PRO A 102 21.71 27.17 -33.67
C PRO A 102 20.55 28.17 -33.79
N GLY A 103 19.31 27.73 -33.59
CA GLY A 103 18.12 28.58 -33.60
C GLY A 103 17.66 29.03 -32.22
N GLY A 104 18.45 28.80 -31.17
CA GLY A 104 18.13 29.11 -29.78
C GLY A 104 16.78 28.55 -29.33
N ILE A 105 16.08 29.29 -28.47
CA ILE A 105 14.77 28.91 -27.92
C ILE A 105 13.76 28.58 -29.03
N SER A 106 13.73 29.37 -30.11
CA SER A 106 12.77 29.16 -31.20
C SER A 106 12.91 27.77 -31.82
N SER A 107 14.14 27.32 -32.08
CA SER A 107 14.37 25.96 -32.60
C SER A 107 13.96 24.86 -31.62
N ILE A 108 14.12 25.10 -30.30
CA ILE A 108 13.70 24.14 -29.28
C ILE A 108 12.16 24.05 -29.24
N LYS A 109 11.46 25.19 -29.34
CA LYS A 109 9.99 25.23 -29.36
C LYS A 109 9.36 24.55 -30.58
N GLU A 110 10.10 24.46 -31.68
CA GLU A 110 9.67 23.77 -32.89
C GLU A 110 9.77 22.25 -32.81
N THR A 111 10.51 21.71 -31.83
CA THR A 111 10.67 20.26 -31.65
C THR A 111 9.37 19.58 -31.22
N ASP A 112 9.22 18.31 -31.59
CA ASP A 112 8.05 17.53 -31.19
C ASP A 112 8.04 17.30 -29.68
N GLN A 113 9.20 17.16 -29.05
CA GLN A 113 9.35 17.04 -27.60
C GLN A 113 8.79 18.26 -26.85
N TRP A 114 9.01 19.47 -27.37
CA TRP A 114 8.40 20.67 -26.80
C TRP A 114 6.89 20.63 -26.95
N LYS A 115 6.39 20.40 -28.17
CA LYS A 115 4.95 20.39 -28.46
C LYS A 115 4.21 19.35 -27.62
N ASP A 116 4.78 18.16 -27.46
CA ASP A 116 4.23 17.09 -26.64
C ASP A 116 4.17 17.48 -25.16
N LEU A 117 5.26 18.07 -24.62
CA LEU A 117 5.28 18.54 -23.24
C LEU A 117 4.22 19.64 -23.00
N ILE A 118 4.09 20.58 -23.92
CA ILE A 118 3.09 21.66 -23.84
C ILE A 118 1.67 21.11 -23.92
N ALA A 119 1.41 20.14 -24.79
CA ALA A 119 0.11 19.46 -24.88
C ALA A 119 -0.24 18.73 -23.57
N GLN A 120 0.71 17.99 -23.00
CA GLN A 120 0.49 17.18 -21.79
C GLN A 120 0.33 18.02 -20.52
N ARG A 121 1.16 19.03 -20.32
CA ARG A 121 1.29 19.73 -19.04
C ARG A 121 0.64 21.11 -19.01
N TYR A 122 0.50 21.75 -20.17
CA TYR A 122 0.02 23.14 -20.28
C TYR A 122 -1.22 23.25 -21.18
N GLY A 123 -1.91 22.14 -21.45
CA GLY A 123 -3.16 22.12 -22.22
C GLY A 123 -3.02 22.67 -23.64
N GLY A 124 -1.83 22.53 -24.24
CA GLY A 124 -1.52 23.01 -25.58
C GLY A 124 -1.25 24.51 -25.69
N ARG A 125 -1.19 25.26 -24.56
CA ARG A 125 -0.85 26.68 -24.57
C ARG A 125 0.61 26.86 -24.16
N ASP A 126 1.37 27.52 -25.04
CA ASP A 126 2.76 27.85 -24.75
C ASP A 126 2.85 28.78 -23.52
N PRO A 127 3.74 28.50 -22.55
CA PRO A 127 3.99 29.39 -21.43
C PRO A 127 4.49 30.77 -21.88
N GLU A 128 4.20 31.80 -21.10
CA GLU A 128 4.65 33.16 -21.40
C GLU A 128 6.19 33.27 -21.39
N GLY A 129 6.74 34.12 -22.26
CA GLY A 129 8.18 34.29 -22.42
C GLY A 129 8.86 34.75 -21.12
N ARG A 130 9.87 34.00 -20.67
CA ARG A 130 10.65 34.16 -19.43
C ARG A 130 9.90 33.86 -18.13
N SER A 131 8.71 33.26 -18.21
CA SER A 131 8.00 32.74 -17.03
C SER A 131 8.77 31.59 -16.36
N ASN A 132 8.43 31.29 -15.10
CA ASN A 132 8.99 30.12 -14.42
C ASN A 132 8.51 28.82 -15.08
N GLU A 133 7.30 28.81 -15.64
CA GLU A 133 6.75 27.70 -16.42
C GLU A 133 7.57 27.46 -17.70
N GLU A 134 7.91 28.51 -18.47
CA GLU A 134 8.75 28.38 -19.67
C GLU A 134 10.13 27.82 -19.32
N ARG A 135 10.75 28.33 -18.24
CA ARG A 135 12.05 27.83 -17.77
C ARG A 135 11.98 26.36 -17.35
N SER A 136 10.92 25.96 -16.65
CA SER A 136 10.72 24.56 -16.27
C SER A 136 10.49 23.66 -17.48
N ALA A 137 9.72 24.12 -18.48
CA ALA A 137 9.48 23.36 -19.70
C ALA A 137 10.76 23.23 -20.53
N LEU A 138 11.50 24.33 -20.69
CA LEU A 138 12.77 24.38 -21.40
C LEU A 138 13.80 23.44 -20.78
N PHE A 139 13.91 23.44 -19.45
CA PHE A 139 14.79 22.52 -18.75
C PHE A 139 14.47 21.05 -19.06
N GLN A 140 13.19 20.67 -19.04
CA GLN A 140 12.77 19.29 -19.31
C GLN A 140 13.06 18.88 -20.75
N VAL A 141 12.78 19.75 -21.72
CA VAL A 141 13.05 19.47 -23.15
C VAL A 141 14.55 19.41 -23.42
N LEU A 142 15.34 20.35 -22.89
CA LEU A 142 16.80 20.34 -23.01
C LEU A 142 17.40 19.05 -22.46
N ARG A 143 16.91 18.56 -21.32
CA ARG A 143 17.33 17.27 -20.73
C ARG A 143 16.92 16.04 -21.54
N HIS A 144 15.97 16.17 -22.45
CA HIS A 144 15.64 15.10 -23.38
C HIS A 144 16.51 15.16 -24.64
N LEU A 145 16.87 16.36 -25.09
CA LEU A 145 17.60 16.60 -26.34
C LEU A 145 19.13 16.64 -26.18
N HIS A 146 19.66 16.88 -24.97
CA HIS A 146 21.09 17.19 -24.79
C HIS A 146 22.00 16.05 -25.26
N ALA A 147 21.66 14.80 -24.97
CA ALA A 147 22.49 13.66 -25.36
C ALA A 147 22.64 13.56 -26.89
N GLU A 148 21.54 13.66 -27.64
CA GLU A 148 21.59 13.67 -29.11
C GLU A 148 22.27 14.93 -29.65
N GLN A 149 22.04 16.10 -29.04
CA GLN A 149 22.68 17.34 -29.46
C GLN A 149 24.19 17.33 -29.20
N ALA A 150 24.66 16.69 -28.12
CA ALA A 150 26.08 16.51 -27.80
C ALA A 150 26.82 15.75 -28.92
N ARG A 151 26.12 14.85 -29.63
CA ARG A 151 26.67 14.08 -30.75
C ARG A 151 27.23 14.96 -31.88
N GLY A 152 26.57 16.08 -32.17
CA GLY A 152 26.96 17.00 -33.23
C GLY A 152 27.83 18.18 -32.77
N LEU A 153 28.01 18.36 -31.47
CA LEU A 153 28.46 19.64 -30.90
C LEU A 153 29.91 19.99 -31.27
N ALA A 154 30.79 18.99 -31.44
CA ALA A 154 32.17 19.19 -31.89
C ALA A 154 32.28 19.65 -33.36
N ARG A 155 31.29 19.34 -34.21
CA ARG A 155 31.23 19.78 -35.62
C ARG A 155 30.46 21.08 -35.80
N LEU A 156 29.79 21.56 -34.74
CA LEU A 156 29.02 22.77 -34.81
C LEU A 156 29.94 23.99 -35.00
N LYS A 157 29.53 24.90 -35.89
CA LYS A 157 30.21 26.17 -36.15
C LYS A 157 29.33 27.32 -35.69
N TRP A 158 29.91 28.28 -34.99
CA TRP A 158 29.18 29.48 -34.56
C TRP A 158 29.48 30.63 -35.52
N GLY A 159 28.43 31.24 -36.08
CA GLY A 159 28.59 32.37 -36.99
C GLY A 159 29.02 33.63 -36.24
N VAL A 160 30.14 34.25 -36.62
CA VAL A 160 30.50 35.58 -36.13
C VAL A 160 30.04 36.62 -37.15
N PRO A 161 29.10 37.52 -36.81
CA PRO A 161 28.69 38.58 -37.72
C PRO A 161 29.90 39.42 -38.16
N TYR A 162 30.06 39.61 -39.47
CA TYR A 162 31.04 40.52 -40.08
C TYR A 162 32.54 40.17 -39.90
N ALA A 163 32.88 38.96 -39.44
CA ALA A 163 34.28 38.51 -39.27
C ALA A 163 34.58 37.22 -40.07
N GLY A 164 35.87 36.83 -40.11
CA GLY A 164 36.43 35.69 -40.86
C GLY A 164 35.92 34.29 -40.45
N PRO A 165 36.75 33.22 -40.52
CA PRO A 165 36.25 31.84 -40.38
C PRO A 165 35.51 31.62 -39.05
N ASN A 166 34.38 30.91 -39.12
CA ASN A 166 33.53 30.64 -37.97
C ASN A 166 34.27 29.76 -36.94
N PRO A 167 34.25 30.11 -35.65
CA PRO A 167 34.85 29.30 -34.59
C PRO A 167 34.15 27.95 -34.41
N TYR A 168 34.95 26.96 -34.03
CA TYR A 168 34.54 25.61 -33.62
C TYR A 168 34.95 25.39 -32.16
N LEU A 169 34.27 24.50 -31.43
CA LEU A 169 34.76 24.13 -30.10
C LEU A 169 36.09 23.40 -30.18
N LEU A 170 36.21 22.42 -31.08
CA LEU A 170 37.47 21.74 -31.40
C LEU A 170 38.07 22.36 -32.67
N GLU A 171 39.00 23.31 -32.52
CA GLU A 171 39.57 24.05 -33.68
C GLU A 171 40.50 23.23 -34.56
N HIS A 172 41.28 22.32 -33.97
CA HIS A 172 42.27 21.56 -34.72
C HIS A 172 41.58 20.74 -35.81
N LEU A 173 41.78 21.13 -37.07
CA LEU A 173 41.01 20.64 -38.22
C LEU A 173 41.13 19.12 -38.36
N GLU A 174 42.33 18.58 -38.36
CA GLU A 174 42.60 17.16 -38.56
C GLU A 174 42.01 16.32 -37.43
N LEU A 175 42.11 16.77 -36.17
CA LEU A 175 41.51 16.08 -35.03
C LEU A 175 39.98 16.17 -35.04
N ARG A 176 39.42 17.31 -35.46
CA ARG A 176 37.97 17.50 -35.59
C ARG A 176 37.41 16.58 -36.67
N GLU A 177 38.01 16.57 -37.85
CA GLU A 177 37.53 15.70 -38.94
C GLU A 177 37.65 14.22 -38.60
N TYR A 178 38.61 13.84 -37.76
CA TYR A 178 38.88 12.45 -37.41
C TYR A 178 38.13 11.94 -36.17
N TYR A 179 38.09 12.72 -35.09
CA TYR A 179 37.55 12.28 -33.79
C TYR A 179 36.24 12.94 -33.37
N ALA A 180 35.76 14.01 -34.01
CA ALA A 180 34.56 14.72 -33.53
C ALA A 180 33.33 13.81 -33.42
N ASP A 181 33.10 12.95 -34.42
CA ASP A 181 31.94 12.04 -34.41
C ASP A 181 32.07 10.99 -33.31
N LEU A 182 33.27 10.45 -33.09
CA LEU A 182 33.53 9.48 -32.03
C LEU A 182 33.34 10.12 -30.64
N ILE A 183 33.89 11.32 -30.43
CA ILE A 183 33.74 12.09 -29.19
C ILE A 183 32.26 12.35 -28.92
N GLY A 184 31.52 12.82 -29.93
CA GLY A 184 30.10 13.10 -29.83
C GLY A 184 29.26 11.85 -29.55
N GLU A 185 29.54 10.72 -30.19
CA GLU A 185 28.84 9.46 -29.95
C GLU A 185 29.07 8.93 -28.54
N ILE A 186 30.31 8.96 -28.05
CA ILE A 186 30.63 8.60 -26.67
C ILE A 186 29.91 9.54 -25.71
N ALA A 187 29.95 10.85 -25.96
CA ALA A 187 29.23 11.85 -25.16
C ALA A 187 27.72 11.57 -25.13
N ALA A 188 27.08 11.28 -26.26
CA ALA A 188 25.67 10.93 -26.33
C ALA A 188 25.32 9.63 -25.57
N SER A 189 26.25 8.67 -25.55
CA SER A 189 26.01 7.33 -25.01
C SER A 189 25.78 7.26 -23.50
N HIS A 190 26.09 8.32 -22.73
CA HIS A 190 25.86 8.33 -21.27
C HIS A 190 24.38 8.15 -20.89
N HIS A 191 23.45 8.50 -21.80
CA HIS A 191 22.00 8.31 -21.64
C HIS A 191 21.44 7.08 -22.38
N TRP A 192 22.27 6.33 -23.10
CA TRP A 192 21.81 5.15 -23.84
C TRP A 192 21.57 3.96 -22.89
N PRO A 193 20.64 3.06 -23.23
CA PRO A 193 20.57 1.76 -22.57
C PRO A 193 21.90 1.02 -22.71
N VAL A 194 22.36 0.36 -21.64
CA VAL A 194 23.63 -0.40 -21.58
C VAL A 194 23.83 -1.30 -22.80
N ARG A 195 22.77 -2.02 -23.19
CA ARG A 195 22.81 -2.93 -24.33
C ARG A 195 23.11 -2.21 -25.65
N LEU A 196 22.54 -1.03 -25.87
CA LEU A 196 22.80 -0.23 -27.07
C LEU A 196 24.26 0.24 -27.11
N VAL A 197 24.84 0.60 -25.97
CA VAL A 197 26.27 0.95 -25.87
C VAL A 197 27.14 -0.23 -26.30
N ALA A 198 26.82 -1.44 -25.83
CA ALA A 198 27.51 -2.67 -26.24
C ALA A 198 27.35 -2.92 -27.74
N ASP A 199 26.11 -2.96 -28.25
CA ASP A 199 25.80 -3.27 -29.65
C ASP A 199 26.50 -2.30 -30.64
N VAL A 200 26.67 -1.03 -30.27
CA VAL A 200 27.29 -0.01 -31.14
C VAL A 200 28.82 -0.01 -31.06
N PHE A 201 29.41 -0.27 -29.89
CA PHE A 201 30.85 -0.08 -29.68
C PHE A 201 31.66 -1.38 -29.51
N ALA A 202 31.02 -2.54 -29.33
CA ALA A 202 31.71 -3.81 -29.05
C ALA A 202 32.78 -4.16 -30.07
N ASP A 203 32.49 -4.06 -31.37
CA ASP A 203 33.43 -4.44 -32.44
C ASP A 203 34.27 -3.26 -32.97
N ARG A 204 34.08 -2.06 -32.42
CA ARG A 204 34.69 -0.85 -32.98
C ARG A 204 36.03 -0.54 -32.31
N LYS A 205 37.04 -0.32 -33.15
CA LYS A 205 38.35 0.20 -32.76
C LYS A 205 38.77 1.28 -33.74
N VAL A 206 39.35 2.37 -33.25
CA VAL A 206 39.73 3.53 -34.09
C VAL A 206 41.21 3.83 -33.92
N SER A 207 42.01 3.57 -34.95
CA SER A 207 43.44 3.89 -34.97
C SER A 207 43.73 5.38 -34.84
N ALA A 208 44.94 5.76 -34.47
CA ALA A 208 45.37 7.16 -34.47
C ALA A 208 45.46 7.74 -35.91
N PRO A 209 45.22 9.05 -36.09
CA PRO A 209 45.54 9.76 -37.31
C PRO A 209 47.01 9.56 -37.72
N GLY A 210 47.26 9.48 -39.03
CA GLY A 210 48.60 9.20 -39.56
C GLY A 210 49.68 10.20 -39.14
N PHE A 211 49.31 11.45 -38.84
CA PHE A 211 50.26 12.47 -38.37
C PHE A 211 50.79 12.21 -36.95
N MET A 212 50.23 11.24 -36.21
CA MET A 212 50.69 10.85 -34.87
C MET A 212 51.76 9.76 -34.89
N HIS A 213 52.16 9.26 -36.06
CA HIS A 213 53.23 8.26 -36.18
C HIS A 213 54.53 8.75 -35.50
N PRO A 214 55.26 7.90 -34.74
CA PRO A 214 55.11 6.43 -34.59
C PRO A 214 54.14 5.98 -33.48
N GLY A 215 53.32 6.86 -32.92
CA GLY A 215 52.33 6.52 -31.89
C GLY A 215 51.19 5.66 -32.46
N ASN A 216 51.28 4.34 -32.32
CA ASN A 216 50.22 3.40 -32.69
C ASN A 216 49.12 3.32 -31.61
N TRP A 217 48.53 4.47 -31.26
CA TRP A 217 47.48 4.54 -30.24
C TRP A 217 46.11 4.25 -30.85
N GLU A 218 45.39 3.28 -30.30
CA GLU A 218 44.04 2.92 -30.74
C GLU A 218 43.02 3.36 -29.69
N ALA A 219 41.93 3.98 -30.12
CA ALA A 219 40.80 4.32 -29.25
C ALA A 219 39.77 3.19 -29.24
N ASP A 220 39.44 2.68 -28.05
CA ASP A 220 38.34 1.73 -27.82
C ASP A 220 37.09 2.47 -27.32
N PRO A 221 36.09 2.71 -28.18
CA PRO A 221 34.91 3.49 -27.81
C PRO A 221 34.10 2.85 -26.67
N LEU A 222 34.03 1.52 -26.59
CA LEU A 222 33.25 0.83 -25.55
C LEU A 222 33.84 1.13 -24.18
N LYS A 223 35.17 1.08 -24.09
CA LYS A 223 35.91 1.41 -22.87
C LYS A 223 35.69 2.85 -22.43
N LEU A 224 35.75 3.80 -23.37
CA LEU A 224 35.59 5.22 -23.06
C LEU A 224 34.13 5.56 -22.71
N ALA A 225 33.16 4.96 -23.38
CA ALA A 225 31.74 5.12 -23.09
C ALA A 225 31.39 4.69 -21.67
N PHE A 226 31.79 3.49 -21.24
CA PHE A 226 31.53 3.06 -19.87
C PHE A 226 32.32 3.84 -18.83
N LEU A 227 33.54 4.29 -19.14
CA LEU A 227 34.31 5.12 -18.21
C LEU A 227 33.68 6.50 -18.02
N LEU A 228 33.17 7.13 -19.10
CA LEU A 228 32.37 8.35 -19.01
C LEU A 228 31.12 8.13 -18.17
N ARG A 229 30.33 7.12 -18.53
CA ARG A 229 29.02 6.84 -17.93
C ARG A 229 29.11 6.56 -16.43
N THR A 230 30.10 5.77 -16.01
CA THR A 230 30.35 5.47 -14.60
C THR A 230 30.95 6.65 -13.84
N ALA A 231 31.83 7.44 -14.46
CA ALA A 231 32.44 8.61 -13.84
C ALA A 231 31.43 9.75 -13.62
N ASP A 232 30.57 10.03 -14.60
CA ASP A 232 29.50 11.01 -14.48
C ASP A 232 28.51 10.61 -13.39
N ALA A 233 28.01 9.37 -13.42
CA ALA A 233 27.11 8.85 -12.40
C ALA A 233 27.71 8.99 -10.98
N ALA A 234 29.00 8.70 -10.83
CA ALA A 234 29.68 8.73 -9.54
C ALA A 234 30.05 10.14 -9.05
N HIS A 235 29.95 11.20 -9.86
CA HIS A 235 30.33 12.55 -9.45
C HIS A 235 29.20 13.27 -8.69
N ILE A 236 29.13 12.99 -7.38
CA ILE A 236 28.04 13.42 -6.48
C ILE A 236 28.52 14.16 -5.21
N ASP A 237 29.71 14.75 -5.24
CA ASP A 237 30.31 15.41 -4.06
C ASP A 237 29.97 16.92 -3.95
N ASP A 238 30.49 17.56 -2.91
CA ASP A 238 30.21 18.95 -2.54
C ASP A 238 30.59 19.99 -3.61
N LEU A 239 31.46 19.64 -4.56
CA LEU A 239 31.80 20.51 -5.69
C LEU A 239 30.62 20.69 -6.65
N ARG A 240 29.74 19.68 -6.78
CA ARG A 240 28.47 19.81 -7.52
C ARG A 240 27.46 20.71 -6.78
N ALA A 241 27.59 20.86 -5.47
CA ALA A 241 26.57 21.47 -4.63
C ALA A 241 27.14 22.40 -3.53
N PRO A 242 27.87 23.48 -3.86
CA PRO A 242 28.45 24.36 -2.83
C PRO A 242 27.37 25.06 -1.97
N TRP A 243 27.55 25.07 -0.64
CA TRP A 243 26.61 25.70 0.30
C TRP A 243 26.39 27.20 0.05
N PHE A 244 27.44 27.92 -0.38
CA PHE A 244 27.31 29.34 -0.68
C PHE A 244 26.40 29.59 -1.89
N LEU A 245 26.52 28.79 -2.95
CA LEU A 245 25.62 28.86 -4.11
C LEU A 245 24.20 28.44 -3.76
N PHE A 246 24.03 27.43 -2.91
CA PHE A 246 22.73 27.03 -2.38
C PHE A 246 22.01 28.20 -1.70
N ALA A 247 22.72 28.94 -0.83
CA ALA A 247 22.17 30.08 -0.11
C ALA A 247 21.75 31.24 -1.04
N LEU A 248 22.47 31.42 -2.16
CA LEU A 248 22.17 32.43 -3.17
C LEU A 248 21.01 32.04 -4.09
N ARG A 249 20.96 30.78 -4.52
CA ARG A 249 19.98 30.29 -5.51
C ARG A 249 18.67 29.85 -4.89
N ARG A 250 18.70 29.37 -3.63
CA ARG A 250 17.53 28.86 -2.88
C ARG A 250 16.70 27.87 -3.73
N PRO A 251 17.30 26.76 -4.19
CA PRO A 251 16.56 25.76 -4.95
C PRO A 251 15.41 25.19 -4.10
N GLU A 252 14.32 24.80 -4.75
CA GLU A 252 13.11 24.27 -4.08
C GLU A 252 12.79 22.85 -4.54
N GLY A 253 12.08 22.10 -3.70
CA GLY A 253 11.59 20.75 -4.00
C GLY A 253 12.73 19.74 -4.20
N ILE A 254 12.62 18.89 -5.23
CA ILE A 254 13.60 17.82 -5.52
C ILE A 254 15.01 18.39 -5.70
N SER A 255 15.15 19.58 -6.30
CA SER A 255 16.44 20.24 -6.48
C SER A 255 17.10 20.63 -5.16
N GLU A 256 16.30 21.02 -4.16
CA GLU A 256 16.77 21.31 -2.80
C GLU A 256 17.36 20.05 -2.16
N ASP A 257 16.67 18.92 -2.28
CA ASP A 257 17.11 17.63 -1.75
C ASP A 257 18.40 17.15 -2.42
N HIS A 258 18.50 17.28 -3.75
CA HIS A 258 19.73 16.96 -4.50
C HIS A 258 20.92 17.78 -3.99
N TRP A 259 20.71 19.08 -3.78
CA TRP A 259 21.76 19.98 -3.32
C TRP A 259 22.19 19.64 -1.89
N LYS A 260 21.24 19.47 -0.98
CA LYS A 260 21.49 19.18 0.43
C LYS A 260 22.33 17.93 0.62
N PHE A 261 22.04 16.85 -0.14
CA PHE A 261 22.82 15.63 0.03
C PHE A 261 24.21 15.75 -0.58
N GLN A 262 24.33 16.25 -1.82
CA GLN A 262 25.62 16.38 -2.50
C GLN A 262 26.57 17.28 -1.71
N ALA A 263 26.05 18.39 -1.15
CA ALA A 263 26.81 19.30 -0.30
C ALA A 263 27.38 18.68 0.99
N LYS A 264 26.86 17.52 1.40
CA LYS A 264 27.33 16.75 2.56
C LYS A 264 28.23 15.59 2.19
N LEU A 265 28.25 15.15 0.94
CA LEU A 265 29.06 14.04 0.48
C LEU A 265 30.49 14.49 0.20
N GLY A 266 31.43 13.66 0.63
CA GLY A 266 32.83 13.79 0.25
C GLY A 266 33.10 13.13 -1.10
N GLN A 267 34.29 13.39 -1.60
CA GLN A 267 34.80 12.80 -2.83
C GLN A 267 34.71 11.26 -2.83
N PRO A 268 34.12 10.64 -3.87
CA PRO A 268 34.14 9.19 -4.01
C PRO A 268 35.58 8.68 -4.13
N THR A 269 35.91 7.61 -3.40
CA THR A 269 37.26 7.04 -3.39
C THR A 269 37.22 5.52 -3.49
N ARG A 270 38.16 4.93 -4.23
CA ARG A 270 38.25 3.47 -4.36
C ARG A 270 38.93 2.86 -3.13
N THR A 271 38.40 1.77 -2.59
CA THR A 271 39.03 0.98 -1.53
C THR A 271 40.09 0.02 -2.10
N ASP A 272 40.95 -0.52 -1.23
CA ASP A 272 41.93 -1.56 -1.62
C ASP A 272 41.27 -2.85 -2.14
N ARG A 273 39.98 -3.05 -1.83
CA ARG A 273 39.18 -4.19 -2.30
C ARG A 273 38.48 -3.93 -3.63
N GLY A 274 38.63 -2.74 -4.22
CA GLY A 274 37.99 -2.37 -5.48
C GLY A 274 36.53 -1.93 -5.35
N GLU A 275 36.11 -1.48 -4.18
CA GLU A 275 34.77 -0.90 -3.97
C GLU A 275 34.86 0.63 -4.05
N LEU A 276 33.85 1.28 -4.61
CA LEU A 276 33.73 2.73 -4.58
C LEU A 276 33.08 3.17 -3.27
N ARG A 277 33.84 3.87 -2.42
CA ARG A 277 33.39 4.39 -1.14
C ARG A 277 32.83 5.80 -1.31
N ILE A 278 31.59 5.98 -0.86
CA ILE A 278 30.90 7.27 -0.73
C ILE A 278 30.69 7.54 0.77
N THR A 279 31.08 8.71 1.25
CA THR A 279 30.99 9.07 2.68
C THR A 279 30.39 10.45 2.87
N SER A 280 29.74 10.70 4.01
CA SER A 280 29.29 12.04 4.39
C SER A 280 30.21 12.71 5.41
N GLY A 281 30.51 14.00 5.21
CA GLY A 281 31.28 14.81 6.14
C GLY A 281 30.50 15.16 7.41
N SER A 282 29.17 15.26 7.30
CA SER A 282 28.26 15.52 8.42
C SER A 282 27.12 14.50 8.46
N GLN A 283 26.42 14.45 9.59
CA GLN A 283 25.25 13.56 9.75
C GLN A 283 24.00 14.18 9.13
N PHE A 284 23.11 13.33 8.61
CA PHE A 284 21.77 13.71 8.16
C PHE A 284 20.79 13.64 9.32
N SER A 285 20.19 14.77 9.66
CA SER A 285 19.11 14.84 10.65
C SER A 285 17.79 14.26 10.11
N HIS A 286 16.80 14.09 10.98
CA HIS A 286 15.47 13.61 10.59
C HIS A 286 14.82 14.48 9.49
N ASP A 287 15.02 15.80 9.51
CA ASP A 287 14.45 16.71 8.51
C ASP A 287 15.13 16.61 7.13
N GLU A 288 16.32 16.01 7.08
CA GLU A 288 17.10 15.79 5.86
C GLU A 288 16.95 14.35 5.35
N ARG A 289 16.01 13.58 5.90
CA ARG A 289 15.78 12.16 5.53
C ARG A 289 15.51 11.97 4.04
N LYS A 290 14.78 12.88 3.40
CA LYS A 290 14.51 12.85 1.96
C LYS A 290 15.81 12.96 1.15
N SER A 291 16.67 13.90 1.53
CA SER A 291 17.98 14.08 0.91
C SER A 291 18.90 12.87 1.16
N TRP A 292 18.86 12.24 2.35
CA TRP A 292 19.62 11.02 2.62
C TRP A 292 19.16 9.83 1.75
N TRP A 293 17.85 9.61 1.64
CA TRP A 293 17.31 8.55 0.79
C TRP A 293 17.64 8.76 -0.68
N LEU A 294 17.62 10.01 -1.14
CA LEU A 294 18.06 10.36 -2.49
C LEU A 294 19.54 10.07 -2.72
N ALA A 295 20.40 10.29 -1.71
CA ALA A 295 21.80 9.88 -1.77
C ALA A 295 21.95 8.35 -1.87
N TYR A 296 21.17 7.58 -1.11
CA TYR A 296 21.16 6.12 -1.19
C TYR A 296 20.68 5.62 -2.55
N ASP A 297 19.59 6.19 -3.09
CA ASP A 297 19.06 5.82 -4.40
C ASP A 297 20.06 6.16 -5.53
N THR A 298 20.76 7.30 -5.41
CA THR A 298 21.84 7.69 -6.32
C THR A 298 23.01 6.70 -6.23
N ALA A 299 23.40 6.28 -5.02
CA ALA A 299 24.43 5.26 -4.81
C ALA A 299 24.03 3.90 -5.42
N CYS A 300 22.77 3.50 -5.30
CA CYS A 300 22.24 2.27 -5.92
C CYS A 300 22.28 2.34 -7.46
N MET A 301 22.01 3.51 -8.03
CA MET A 301 22.15 3.74 -9.46
C MET A 301 23.62 3.61 -9.90
N ILE A 302 24.56 4.25 -9.19
CA ILE A 302 26.00 4.13 -9.46
C ILE A 302 26.49 2.68 -9.35
N ASP A 303 26.00 1.92 -8.37
CA ASP A 303 26.35 0.51 -8.23
C ASP A 303 25.91 -0.31 -9.45
N ARG A 304 24.69 -0.06 -9.95
CA ARG A 304 24.19 -0.71 -11.17
C ARG A 304 25.05 -0.35 -12.38
N GLU A 305 25.38 0.92 -12.53
CA GLU A 305 26.28 1.43 -13.59
C GLU A 305 27.63 0.70 -13.60
N LEU A 306 28.26 0.57 -12.44
CA LEU A 306 29.55 -0.13 -12.29
C LEU A 306 29.42 -1.63 -12.60
N ARG A 307 28.37 -2.29 -12.11
CA ARG A 307 28.13 -3.72 -12.35
C ARG A 307 27.83 -4.02 -13.81
N ASP A 308 27.02 -3.19 -14.46
CA ASP A 308 26.67 -3.33 -15.88
C ASP A 308 27.91 -3.12 -16.74
N ALA A 309 28.70 -2.08 -16.46
CA ALA A 309 30.00 -1.87 -17.13
C ALA A 309 30.93 -3.07 -16.93
N HIS A 310 31.03 -3.59 -15.70
CA HIS A 310 31.87 -4.75 -15.41
C HIS A 310 31.42 -6.01 -16.16
N ALA A 311 30.12 -6.27 -16.22
CA ALA A 311 29.55 -7.41 -16.92
C ALA A 311 29.83 -7.33 -18.44
N VAL A 312 29.51 -6.19 -19.07
CA VAL A 312 29.73 -5.99 -20.50
C VAL A 312 31.21 -6.05 -20.86
N MET A 313 32.08 -5.37 -20.10
CA MET A 313 33.52 -5.41 -20.34
C MET A 313 34.08 -6.83 -20.27
N ARG A 314 33.65 -7.62 -19.30
CA ARG A 314 34.07 -9.02 -19.17
C ARG A 314 33.57 -9.88 -20.34
N ASP A 315 32.30 -9.77 -20.69
CA ASP A 315 31.67 -10.59 -21.74
C ASP A 315 32.29 -10.28 -23.12
N GLU A 316 32.70 -9.03 -23.33
CA GLU A 316 33.40 -8.56 -24.52
C GLU A 316 34.94 -8.72 -24.46
N GLY A 317 35.47 -9.43 -23.45
CA GLY A 317 36.90 -9.74 -23.34
C GLY A 317 37.83 -8.54 -23.08
N ARG A 318 37.30 -7.45 -22.51
CA ARG A 318 38.04 -6.21 -22.20
C ARG A 318 38.52 -6.18 -20.75
N PRO A 319 39.63 -5.47 -20.45
CA PRO A 319 40.03 -5.21 -19.07
C PRO A 319 38.91 -4.50 -18.30
N CYS A 320 38.53 -5.06 -17.15
CA CYS A 320 37.54 -4.47 -16.27
C CYS A 320 38.13 -3.30 -15.46
N PHE A 321 37.28 -2.34 -15.12
CA PHE A 321 37.65 -1.27 -14.19
C PHE A 321 37.93 -1.84 -12.80
N ALA A 322 38.76 -1.13 -12.04
CA ALA A 322 39.12 -1.57 -10.70
C ALA A 322 38.01 -1.35 -9.66
N ALA A 323 37.14 -0.35 -9.87
CA ALA A 323 35.91 -0.20 -9.09
C ALA A 323 34.81 -1.07 -9.71
N THR A 324 34.22 -1.98 -8.93
CA THR A 324 33.21 -2.95 -9.42
C THR A 324 31.83 -2.76 -8.83
N CYS A 325 31.73 -2.10 -7.67
CA CYS A 325 30.51 -1.88 -6.92
C CYS A 325 30.67 -0.70 -5.96
N VAL A 326 29.56 -0.23 -5.39
CA VAL A 326 29.55 0.79 -4.33
C VAL A 326 29.55 0.12 -2.95
N LEU A 327 30.41 0.60 -2.05
CA LEU A 327 30.53 0.05 -0.69
C LEU A 327 29.26 0.29 0.14
N GLY A 328 28.67 -0.78 0.68
CA GLY A 328 27.55 -0.71 1.63
C GLY A 328 26.19 -0.46 0.99
N VAL A 329 26.09 -0.46 -0.34
CA VAL A 329 24.85 -0.15 -1.07
C VAL A 329 23.81 -1.28 -1.03
N GLU A 330 24.20 -2.47 -0.55
CA GLU A 330 23.33 -3.64 -0.48
C GLU A 330 22.10 -3.43 0.42
N THR A 331 22.26 -2.60 1.46
CA THR A 331 21.17 -2.26 2.39
C THR A 331 21.33 -0.81 2.86
N PRO A 332 20.21 -0.10 3.13
CA PRO A 332 20.27 1.25 3.70
C PRO A 332 21.08 1.30 5.00
N GLU A 333 20.98 0.26 5.83
CA GLU A 333 21.69 0.13 7.10
C GLU A 333 23.21 0.04 6.91
N ALA A 334 23.67 -0.71 5.89
CA ALA A 334 25.10 -0.79 5.57
C ALA A 334 25.61 0.53 5.00
N PHE A 335 24.84 1.19 4.13
CA PHE A 335 25.18 2.49 3.55
C PHE A 335 25.26 3.59 4.63
N ALA A 336 24.37 3.54 5.63
CA ALA A 336 24.35 4.47 6.75
C ALA A 336 25.62 4.47 7.61
N ARG A 337 26.41 3.39 7.54
CA ARG A 337 27.73 3.33 8.20
C ARG A 337 28.74 4.26 7.54
N GLN A 338 28.59 4.54 6.24
CA GLN A 338 29.44 5.44 5.47
C GLN A 338 28.82 6.85 5.36
N VAL A 339 27.50 6.93 5.15
CA VAL A 339 26.71 8.17 5.05
C VAL A 339 25.85 8.29 6.30
N ARG A 340 26.38 8.94 7.33
CA ARG A 340 25.84 8.86 8.70
C ARG A 340 24.53 9.63 8.86
N VAL A 341 23.64 9.09 9.69
CA VAL A 341 22.38 9.70 10.13
C VAL A 341 22.46 10.09 11.62
N ARG A 342 21.54 10.95 12.09
CA ARG A 342 21.44 11.37 13.49
C ARG A 342 20.00 11.25 13.97
N ASP A 343 19.78 10.54 15.08
CA ASP A 343 18.48 10.39 15.76
C ASP A 343 17.40 9.61 14.98
N TRP A 344 17.76 8.88 13.91
CA TRP A 344 16.88 7.96 13.18
C TRP A 344 17.70 6.84 12.51
N GLU A 345 17.05 5.74 12.12
CA GLU A 345 17.69 4.64 11.39
C GLU A 345 17.04 4.45 10.01
N PRO A 346 17.82 4.45 8.91
CA PRO A 346 17.31 4.06 7.61
C PRO A 346 17.18 2.54 7.58
N VAL A 347 15.94 2.07 7.55
CA VAL A 347 15.63 0.65 7.44
C VAL A 347 15.00 0.40 6.08
N ASN A 348 15.33 -0.71 5.44
CA ASN A 348 14.57 -1.15 4.26
C ASN A 348 13.21 -1.72 4.69
N ALA A 349 12.36 -0.78 5.08
CA ALA A 349 11.00 -0.98 5.55
C ALA A 349 9.97 -0.68 4.44
N ALA A 350 10.42 -0.65 3.18
CA ALA A 350 9.49 -0.65 2.06
C ALA A 350 8.60 -1.92 2.13
N PRO A 351 7.30 -1.82 1.82
CA PRO A 351 6.43 -2.98 1.72
C PRO A 351 7.02 -4.04 0.77
N LYS A 352 7.05 -5.30 1.21
CA LYS A 352 7.56 -6.43 0.43
C LYS A 352 6.42 -7.38 0.12
N ILE A 353 6.55 -8.14 -0.95
CA ILE A 353 5.66 -9.26 -1.25
C ILE A 353 6.54 -10.49 -1.40
N SER A 354 6.59 -11.33 -0.38
CA SER A 354 7.32 -12.60 -0.46
C SER A 354 6.49 -13.75 -1.05
N ASP A 355 5.17 -13.71 -0.89
CA ASP A 355 4.23 -14.77 -1.33
C ASP A 355 3.17 -14.22 -2.31
N VAL A 356 3.59 -14.04 -3.57
CA VAL A 356 2.73 -13.53 -4.66
C VAL A 356 1.46 -14.38 -4.84
N PRO A 357 1.49 -15.73 -4.84
CA PRO A 357 0.27 -16.55 -4.94
C PRO A 357 -0.75 -16.25 -3.84
N LYS A 358 -0.31 -16.09 -2.59
CA LYS A 358 -1.21 -15.79 -1.47
C LYS A 358 -1.80 -14.38 -1.56
N VAL A 359 -1.03 -13.42 -2.04
CA VAL A 359 -1.54 -12.09 -2.39
C VAL A 359 -2.58 -12.18 -3.51
N ILE A 360 -2.32 -12.92 -4.58
CA ILE A 360 -3.30 -13.13 -5.67
C ILE A 360 -4.57 -13.83 -5.14
N ALA A 361 -4.45 -14.81 -4.25
CA ALA A 361 -5.62 -15.45 -3.63
C ALA A 361 -6.43 -14.45 -2.78
N ALA A 362 -5.75 -13.56 -2.05
CA ALA A 362 -6.39 -12.52 -1.26
C ALA A 362 -7.00 -11.39 -2.11
N LEU A 363 -6.34 -10.96 -3.20
CA LEU A 363 -6.80 -9.91 -4.12
C LEU A 363 -7.86 -10.43 -5.11
N GLY A 364 -7.74 -11.67 -5.58
CA GLY A 364 -8.55 -12.30 -6.62
C GLY A 364 -9.83 -12.97 -6.10
N GLY A 365 -9.95 -13.18 -4.79
CA GLY A 365 -11.12 -13.82 -4.16
C GLY A 365 -12.34 -12.92 -4.01
N SER A 366 -12.16 -11.61 -3.89
CA SER A 366 -13.18 -10.55 -4.00
C SER A 366 -12.49 -9.22 -3.70
N LYS A 367 -12.83 -8.16 -4.44
CA LYS A 367 -12.26 -6.79 -4.30
C LYS A 367 -11.86 -6.50 -2.86
N LEU A 368 -10.56 -6.26 -2.60
CA LEU A 368 -10.07 -5.89 -1.26
C LEU A 368 -10.98 -4.78 -0.79
N TYR A 369 -11.70 -5.11 0.28
CA TYR A 369 -12.54 -4.25 1.10
C TYR A 369 -13.08 -3.07 0.30
N GLY A 370 -14.36 -3.10 -0.10
CA GLY A 370 -15.02 -1.90 -0.63
C GLY A 370 -14.72 -0.66 0.23
N ASP A 371 -14.99 0.55 -0.24
CA ASP A 371 -14.63 1.82 0.43
C ASP A 371 -15.40 2.06 1.75
N GLU A 372 -15.18 1.18 2.74
CA GLU A 372 -15.90 1.02 3.99
C GLU A 372 -14.88 1.12 5.15
N PRO A 373 -14.61 2.33 5.66
CA PRO A 373 -13.54 2.59 6.63
C PRO A 373 -13.60 1.77 7.93
N TRP A 374 -14.79 1.41 8.40
CA TRP A 374 -14.98 0.60 9.63
C TRP A 374 -14.34 -0.79 9.54
N ILE A 375 -14.11 -1.31 8.32
CA ILE A 375 -13.39 -2.57 8.11
C ILE A 375 -11.96 -2.47 8.64
N ALA A 376 -11.28 -1.34 8.43
CA ALA A 376 -9.93 -1.13 8.91
C ALA A 376 -9.86 -1.18 10.45
N LEU A 377 -10.79 -0.52 11.13
CA LEU A 377 -10.90 -0.59 12.60
C LEU A 377 -11.16 -2.02 13.08
N ARG A 378 -12.01 -2.77 12.38
CA ARG A 378 -12.26 -4.20 12.68
C ARG A 378 -10.98 -5.04 12.60
N GLU A 379 -10.18 -4.88 11.55
CA GLU A 379 -8.92 -5.62 11.39
C GLU A 379 -7.89 -5.23 12.46
N LEU A 380 -7.81 -3.95 12.84
CA LEU A 380 -6.95 -3.49 13.94
C LEU A 380 -7.38 -4.09 15.28
N LEU A 381 -8.67 -4.03 15.61
CA LEU A 381 -9.23 -4.66 16.82
C LEU A 381 -8.95 -6.16 16.85
N GLN A 382 -9.11 -6.84 15.71
CA GLN A 382 -8.84 -8.27 15.62
C GLN A 382 -7.36 -8.60 15.88
N ASN A 383 -6.43 -7.84 15.30
CA ASN A 383 -4.99 -8.02 15.55
C ASN A 383 -4.63 -7.77 17.02
N ALA A 384 -5.21 -6.72 17.62
CA ALA A 384 -5.06 -6.38 19.03
C ALA A 384 -5.56 -7.50 19.96
N LEU A 385 -6.75 -8.06 19.67
CA LEU A 385 -7.32 -9.19 20.39
C LEU A 385 -6.46 -10.46 20.26
N ASP A 386 -5.97 -10.76 19.07
CA ASP A 386 -5.06 -11.89 18.82
C ASP A 386 -3.76 -11.75 19.62
N ALA A 387 -3.21 -10.53 19.73
CA ALA A 387 -2.01 -10.26 20.52
C ALA A 387 -2.20 -10.50 22.03
N VAL A 388 -3.36 -10.14 22.58
CA VAL A 388 -3.71 -10.41 23.99
C VAL A 388 -3.99 -11.91 24.21
N ARG A 389 -4.72 -12.56 23.30
CA ARG A 389 -5.00 -14.01 23.35
C ARG A 389 -3.71 -14.83 23.28
N ALA A 390 -2.73 -14.42 22.47
CA ALA A 390 -1.43 -15.07 22.42
C ALA A 390 -0.70 -15.01 23.78
N LEU A 391 -0.77 -13.86 24.46
CA LEU A 391 -0.18 -13.68 25.80
C LEU A 391 -0.87 -14.57 26.86
N ARG A 392 -2.20 -14.69 26.79
CA ARG A 392 -3.00 -15.61 27.63
C ARG A 392 -2.67 -17.09 27.34
N ALA A 393 -2.56 -17.46 26.07
CA ALA A 393 -2.27 -18.83 25.66
C ALA A 393 -0.88 -19.31 26.13
N LEU A 394 0.08 -18.39 26.22
CA LEU A 394 1.40 -18.60 26.83
C LEU A 394 1.39 -18.58 28.36
N ARG A 395 0.23 -18.32 28.99
CA ARG A 395 0.01 -18.26 30.45
C ARG A 395 0.84 -17.18 31.15
N TYR A 396 1.17 -16.09 30.45
CA TYR A 396 1.87 -14.96 31.05
C TYR A 396 0.94 -14.02 31.82
N ILE A 397 -0.35 -14.03 31.50
CA ILE A 397 -1.42 -13.26 32.17
C ILE A 397 -2.64 -14.16 32.41
N ALA A 398 -3.52 -13.78 33.33
CA ALA A 398 -4.75 -14.53 33.61
C ALA A 398 -5.76 -14.44 32.44
N GLU A 399 -6.71 -15.40 32.37
CA GLU A 399 -7.73 -15.44 31.31
C GLU A 399 -8.65 -14.20 31.28
N THR A 400 -8.76 -13.48 32.39
CA THR A 400 -9.56 -12.25 32.50
C THR A 400 -8.73 -10.97 32.33
N GLU A 401 -7.40 -11.09 32.23
CA GLU A 401 -6.49 -9.95 32.13
C GLU A 401 -6.25 -9.55 30.67
N GLY A 402 -5.83 -8.31 30.46
CA GLY A 402 -5.64 -7.73 29.14
C GLY A 402 -6.83 -6.89 28.68
N GLU A 403 -6.50 -5.83 27.96
CA GLU A 403 -7.43 -4.85 27.41
C GLU A 403 -6.94 -4.34 26.06
N VAL A 404 -7.90 -3.89 25.24
CA VAL A 404 -7.67 -3.12 24.02
C VAL A 404 -8.41 -1.79 24.17
N GLU A 405 -7.70 -0.70 23.93
CA GLU A 405 -8.22 0.66 23.96
C GLU A 405 -8.33 1.22 22.55
N VAL A 406 -9.46 1.87 22.24
CA VAL A 406 -9.64 2.69 21.05
C VAL A 406 -9.76 4.15 21.50
N ARG A 407 -8.75 4.96 21.18
CA ARG A 407 -8.72 6.39 21.54
C ARG A 407 -8.81 7.25 20.30
N ALA A 408 -9.68 8.26 20.29
CA ALA A 408 -9.69 9.31 19.27
C ALA A 408 -9.27 10.65 19.88
N GLU A 409 -8.34 11.37 19.26
CA GLU A 409 -7.93 12.71 19.69
C GLU A 409 -7.91 13.66 18.49
N CYS A 410 -8.46 14.86 18.65
CA CYS A 410 -8.44 15.88 17.62
C CYS A 410 -7.01 16.42 17.44
N ALA A 411 -6.57 16.54 16.19
CA ALA A 411 -5.31 17.12 15.77
C ALA A 411 -5.55 18.55 15.23
N ASP A 412 -4.48 19.31 15.02
CA ASP A 412 -4.60 20.63 14.41
C ASP A 412 -5.21 20.55 13.00
N GLY A 413 -6.22 21.38 12.71
CA GLY A 413 -6.81 21.55 11.38
C GLY A 413 -7.96 20.58 11.03
N ASP A 414 -8.82 20.24 11.99
CA ASP A 414 -10.00 19.37 11.84
C ASP A 414 -9.69 17.88 11.49
N ASP A 415 -8.42 17.48 11.59
CA ASP A 415 -8.00 16.08 11.46
C ASP A 415 -8.06 15.36 12.81
N TRP A 416 -8.17 14.03 12.79
CA TRP A 416 -8.23 13.19 13.99
C TRP A 416 -7.10 12.17 14.00
N TRP A 417 -6.56 11.86 15.17
CA TRP A 417 -5.77 10.64 15.41
C TRP A 417 -6.65 9.58 16.04
N LEU A 418 -6.73 8.42 15.40
CA LEU A 418 -7.32 7.22 15.97
C LEU A 418 -6.20 6.27 16.40
N HIS A 419 -6.19 5.92 17.67
CA HIS A 419 -5.25 4.99 18.28
C HIS A 419 -5.98 3.69 18.67
N VAL A 420 -5.41 2.55 18.28
CA VAL A 420 -5.82 1.23 18.78
C VAL A 420 -4.64 0.66 19.54
N THR A 421 -4.79 0.54 20.86
CA THR A 421 -3.72 0.14 21.79
C THR A 421 -4.08 -1.16 22.48
N ASP A 422 -3.30 -2.21 22.25
CA ASP A 422 -3.41 -3.47 22.97
C ASP A 422 -2.41 -3.58 24.12
N THR A 423 -2.72 -4.43 25.08
CA THR A 423 -1.81 -4.85 26.18
C THR A 423 -1.30 -6.27 25.96
N GLY A 424 -1.10 -6.64 24.69
CA GLY A 424 -0.72 -7.98 24.27
C GLY A 424 0.79 -8.21 24.25
N ILE A 425 1.21 -9.17 23.42
CA ILE A 425 2.60 -9.65 23.37
C ILE A 425 3.61 -8.62 22.83
N GLY A 426 3.17 -7.66 22.01
CA GLY A 426 4.04 -6.72 21.30
C GLY A 426 4.95 -7.38 20.26
N MET A 427 5.78 -6.60 19.57
CA MET A 427 6.63 -7.06 18.47
C MET A 427 8.11 -6.80 18.74
N SER A 428 8.99 -7.69 18.27
CA SER A 428 10.41 -7.38 18.17
C SER A 428 10.69 -6.42 17.01
N ARG A 429 11.87 -5.79 17.01
CA ARG A 429 12.37 -5.05 15.85
C ARG A 429 12.30 -5.87 14.57
N HIS A 430 12.65 -7.16 14.61
CA HIS A 430 12.62 -8.04 13.45
C HIS A 430 11.20 -8.22 12.89
N VAL A 431 10.22 -8.48 13.76
CA VAL A 431 8.81 -8.61 13.36
C VAL A 431 8.29 -7.30 12.78
N LEU A 432 8.61 -6.17 13.42
CA LEU A 432 8.18 -4.83 13.01
C LEU A 432 8.70 -4.44 11.62
N THR A 433 9.96 -4.74 11.29
CA THR A 433 10.59 -4.30 10.03
C THR A 433 10.53 -5.32 8.89
N ASN A 434 10.25 -6.60 9.20
CA ASN A 434 10.27 -7.66 8.18
C ASN A 434 8.91 -8.35 8.04
N VAL A 435 8.30 -8.78 9.14
CA VAL A 435 7.07 -9.59 9.08
C VAL A 435 5.83 -8.73 8.91
N LEU A 436 5.73 -7.60 9.65
CA LEU A 436 4.61 -6.67 9.53
C LEU A 436 4.53 -6.02 8.13
N LEU A 437 5.70 -5.82 7.50
CA LEU A 437 5.86 -5.14 6.22
C LEU A 437 5.86 -6.08 5.02
N ASP A 438 5.68 -7.37 5.26
CA ASP A 438 5.56 -8.38 4.21
C ASP A 438 4.08 -8.63 3.92
N PHE A 439 3.62 -8.04 2.81
CA PHE A 439 2.24 -8.06 2.38
C PHE A 439 1.81 -9.48 2.04
N GLY A 440 0.76 -9.97 2.71
CA GLY A 440 0.31 -11.34 2.56
C GLY A 440 0.92 -12.30 3.59
N ASN A 441 1.84 -11.84 4.43
CA ASN A 441 2.45 -12.65 5.48
C ASN A 441 1.95 -12.26 6.88
N SER A 442 1.97 -13.23 7.80
CA SER A 442 1.55 -13.01 9.18
C SER A 442 2.44 -13.80 10.11
N LEU A 443 2.89 -13.18 11.20
CA LEU A 443 3.71 -13.84 12.21
C LEU A 443 3.05 -15.13 12.71
N TRP A 444 1.73 -15.11 12.91
CA TRP A 444 0.97 -16.25 13.45
C TRP A 444 1.05 -17.53 12.62
N ARG A 445 1.48 -17.44 11.36
CA ARG A 445 1.59 -18.58 10.43
C ARG A 445 2.98 -18.70 9.80
N SER A 446 3.92 -17.83 10.15
CA SER A 446 5.27 -17.88 9.62
C SER A 446 6.15 -18.81 10.46
N ASP A 447 7.21 -19.33 9.85
CA ASP A 447 8.19 -20.14 10.59
C ASP A 447 8.86 -19.36 11.71
N ALA A 448 8.96 -18.04 11.56
CA ALA A 448 9.48 -17.13 12.57
C ALA A 448 8.69 -17.18 13.90
N LEU A 449 7.44 -17.66 13.91
CA LEU A 449 6.66 -17.85 15.15
C LEU A 449 7.40 -18.70 16.19
N ARG A 450 8.16 -19.71 15.75
CA ARG A 450 8.87 -20.62 16.65
C ARG A 450 10.02 -19.95 17.38
N ASP A 451 10.71 -19.04 16.69
CA ASP A 451 11.83 -18.29 17.23
C ASP A 451 11.34 -17.07 18.02
N GLU A 452 10.30 -16.40 17.53
CA GLU A 452 9.72 -15.22 18.14
C GLU A 452 8.86 -15.59 19.36
N LEU A 453 8.01 -16.61 19.32
CA LEU A 453 7.09 -16.97 20.42
C LEU A 453 7.11 -18.49 20.71
N PRO A 454 8.21 -19.00 21.31
CA PRO A 454 8.32 -20.41 21.66
C PRO A 454 7.18 -20.89 22.54
N GLY A 455 6.55 -22.01 22.17
CA GLY A 455 5.46 -22.63 22.93
C GLY A 455 4.05 -22.21 22.52
N LEU A 456 3.88 -21.11 21.77
CA LEU A 456 2.55 -20.62 21.37
C LEU A 456 1.84 -21.58 20.41
N ALA A 457 2.54 -22.15 19.42
CA ALA A 457 1.94 -23.15 18.54
C ALA A 457 1.49 -24.41 19.32
N LYS A 458 2.22 -24.78 20.39
CA LYS A 458 1.88 -25.93 21.24
C LYS A 458 0.65 -25.68 22.12
N SER A 459 0.33 -24.42 22.43
CA SER A 459 -0.82 -24.09 23.28
C SER A 459 -2.17 -24.23 22.55
N GLY A 460 -2.18 -24.54 21.25
CA GLY A 460 -3.39 -24.57 20.44
C GLY A 460 -3.96 -23.19 20.13
N PHE A 461 -3.12 -22.15 20.18
CA PHE A 461 -3.53 -20.80 19.81
C PHE A 461 -3.83 -20.72 18.31
N GLU A 462 -5.00 -20.16 17.97
CA GLU A 462 -5.41 -19.88 16.60
C GLU A 462 -5.78 -18.40 16.45
N ALA A 463 -5.02 -17.69 15.62
CA ALA A 463 -5.28 -16.31 15.26
C ALA A 463 -6.48 -16.22 14.31
N VAL A 464 -7.31 -15.18 14.49
CA VAL A 464 -8.45 -14.91 13.59
C VAL A 464 -7.93 -14.41 12.23
N GLY A 465 -6.84 -13.64 12.23
CA GLY A 465 -6.23 -13.08 11.02
C GLY A 465 -5.54 -14.14 10.16
N GLN A 466 -5.99 -14.33 8.92
CA GLN A 466 -5.49 -15.42 8.06
C GLN A 466 -4.57 -14.98 6.92
N PHE A 467 -4.80 -13.78 6.38
CA PHE A 467 -4.26 -13.36 5.09
C PHE A 467 -3.01 -12.47 5.17
N GLY A 468 -2.68 -11.92 6.34
CA GLY A 468 -1.49 -11.06 6.47
C GLY A 468 -1.59 -9.72 5.75
N ILE A 469 -2.82 -9.25 5.48
CA ILE A 469 -3.11 -7.96 4.83
C ILE A 469 -3.81 -6.96 5.77
N GLY A 470 -4.23 -7.41 6.96
CA GLY A 470 -5.07 -6.62 7.87
C GLY A 470 -4.36 -5.41 8.51
N PHE A 471 -3.03 -5.37 8.53
CA PHE A 471 -2.32 -4.14 8.89
C PHE A 471 -2.54 -3.06 7.82
N TYR A 472 -2.36 -3.41 6.54
CA TYR A 472 -2.44 -2.45 5.43
C TYR A 472 -3.84 -1.85 5.22
N SER A 473 -4.91 -2.45 5.75
CA SER A 473 -6.24 -1.80 5.73
C SER A 473 -6.26 -0.49 6.52
N VAL A 474 -5.32 -0.25 7.45
CA VAL A 474 -5.21 1.04 8.16
C VAL A 474 -5.04 2.22 7.20
N PHE A 475 -4.43 2.02 6.04
CA PHE A 475 -4.26 3.06 5.02
C PHE A 475 -5.56 3.42 4.29
N MET A 476 -6.66 2.69 4.53
CA MET A 476 -8.02 3.11 4.15
C MET A 476 -8.53 4.26 5.03
N LEU A 477 -7.98 4.41 6.24
CA LEU A 477 -8.34 5.48 7.18
C LEU A 477 -7.52 6.74 6.92
N GLY A 478 -6.23 6.60 6.60
CA GLY A 478 -5.38 7.72 6.21
C GLY A 478 -3.94 7.35 5.88
N SER A 479 -3.18 8.32 5.34
CA SER A 479 -1.82 8.11 4.85
C SER A 479 -0.75 8.16 5.96
N GLN A 480 -1.01 8.84 7.06
CA GLN A 480 -0.08 8.94 8.18
C GLN A 480 -0.41 7.88 9.24
N VAL A 481 0.50 6.93 9.42
CA VAL A 481 0.33 5.77 10.31
C VAL A 481 1.55 5.60 11.19
N ARG A 482 1.35 5.42 12.50
CA ARG A 482 2.41 5.14 13.47
C ARG A 482 2.14 3.82 14.16
N VAL A 483 3.15 2.96 14.23
CA VAL A 483 3.11 1.71 14.97
C VAL A 483 4.15 1.79 16.07
N THR A 484 3.70 2.03 17.29
CA THR A 484 4.54 1.91 18.49
C THR A 484 4.36 0.52 19.06
N THR A 485 5.44 -0.18 19.40
CA THR A 485 5.37 -1.49 20.03
C THR A 485 6.40 -1.63 21.13
N TRP A 486 6.00 -2.29 22.22
CA TRP A 486 6.87 -2.70 23.31
C TRP A 486 6.59 -4.16 23.61
N ARG A 487 7.57 -5.01 23.30
CA ARG A 487 7.41 -6.44 23.45
C ARG A 487 7.46 -6.87 24.92
N PHE A 488 6.52 -7.73 25.30
CA PHE A 488 6.45 -8.32 26.63
C PHE A 488 7.75 -9.05 26.99
N GLY A 489 8.23 -8.85 28.22
CA GLY A 489 9.45 -9.46 28.73
C GLY A 489 10.75 -8.80 28.25
N ARG A 490 10.69 -7.67 27.52
CA ARG A 490 11.85 -6.84 27.14
C ARG A 490 12.00 -5.65 28.09
N ASP A 491 13.19 -5.03 28.07
CA ASP A 491 13.48 -3.85 28.86
C ASP A 491 12.49 -2.70 28.53
N ALA A 492 12.16 -1.88 29.53
CA ALA A 492 11.30 -0.71 29.35
C ALA A 492 11.87 0.29 28.33
N ALA A 493 13.17 0.27 28.05
CA ALA A 493 13.79 1.07 27.01
C ALA A 493 13.54 0.55 25.58
N ASP A 494 13.14 -0.72 25.38
CA ASP A 494 13.03 -1.38 24.07
C ASP A 494 11.69 -1.08 23.37
N HIS A 495 11.37 0.21 23.20
CA HIS A 495 10.19 0.67 22.48
C HIS A 495 10.55 1.11 21.06
N TRP A 496 9.89 0.52 20.07
CA TRP A 496 10.10 0.87 18.68
C TRP A 496 8.89 1.61 18.13
N LEU A 497 9.16 2.66 17.36
CA LEU A 497 8.19 3.42 16.60
C LEU A 497 8.50 3.25 15.11
N LEU A 498 7.54 2.72 14.36
CA LEU A 498 7.55 2.72 12.90
C LEU A 498 6.56 3.76 12.39
N ASN A 499 7.06 4.79 11.70
CA ASN A 499 6.27 5.94 11.24
C ASN A 499 6.17 5.96 9.71
N PHE A 500 4.94 5.91 9.20
CA PHE A 500 4.59 6.14 7.80
C PHE A 500 4.03 7.55 7.66
N GLU A 501 4.70 8.40 6.89
CA GLU A 501 4.27 9.79 6.67
C GLU A 501 3.48 9.95 5.37
N ASP A 502 3.86 9.19 4.34
CA ASP A 502 3.37 9.33 2.96
C ASP A 502 2.65 8.04 2.47
N GLY A 503 1.92 7.37 3.36
CA GLY A 503 1.17 6.15 3.06
C GLY A 503 2.05 4.95 2.70
N VAL A 504 1.47 3.97 1.99
CA VAL A 504 2.14 2.71 1.60
C VAL A 504 3.27 2.93 0.59
N GLN A 505 3.21 4.00 -0.20
CA GLN A 505 4.24 4.34 -1.20
C GLN A 505 5.46 5.01 -0.56
N GLY A 506 5.30 5.60 0.64
CA GLY A 506 6.39 6.18 1.41
C GLY A 506 7.31 5.12 2.03
N ARG A 507 8.57 5.48 2.27
CA ARG A 507 9.50 4.66 3.07
C ARG A 507 9.27 4.97 4.55
N PRO A 508 8.79 4.00 5.36
CA PRO A 508 8.58 4.27 6.77
C PRO A 508 9.89 4.37 7.54
N LEU A 509 9.84 5.10 8.65
CA LEU A 509 10.99 5.40 9.50
C LEU A 509 10.92 4.58 10.78
N LEU A 510 12.00 3.86 11.08
CA LEU A 510 12.15 3.17 12.35
C LEU A 510 12.94 4.03 13.34
N MET A 511 12.38 4.22 14.53
CA MET A 511 12.97 5.03 15.60
C MET A 511 12.73 4.37 16.97
N GLN A 512 13.48 4.83 17.97
CA GLN A 512 13.16 4.58 19.37
C GLN A 512 11.98 5.46 19.78
N ALA A 513 10.98 4.89 20.44
CA ALA A 513 9.85 5.68 20.91
C ALA A 513 10.27 6.54 22.12
N VAL A 514 9.95 7.83 22.10
CA VAL A 514 10.32 8.80 23.13
C VAL A 514 9.11 9.59 23.62
N GLY A 515 9.17 10.11 24.84
CA GLY A 515 8.11 10.96 25.41
C GLY A 515 6.73 10.30 25.34
N ARG A 516 5.77 11.00 24.69
CA ARG A 516 4.38 10.55 24.55
C ARG A 516 4.20 9.33 23.63
N ASP A 517 5.19 9.00 22.81
CA ASP A 517 5.12 7.86 21.90
C ASP A 517 5.43 6.54 22.63
N ARG A 518 5.87 6.57 23.91
CA ARG A 518 6.12 5.35 24.70
C ARG A 518 4.84 4.77 25.27
N LEU A 519 4.76 3.44 25.29
CA LEU A 519 3.63 2.72 25.87
C LEU A 519 3.80 2.62 27.39
N GLN A 520 2.67 2.66 28.11
CA GLN A 520 2.65 2.50 29.56
C GLN A 520 2.72 1.03 29.99
N ARG A 521 2.32 0.11 29.10
CA ARG A 521 2.34 -1.34 29.28
C ARG A 521 2.87 -2.01 28.01
N PRO A 522 3.44 -3.22 28.10
CA PRO A 522 3.79 -3.99 26.91
C PRO A 522 2.56 -4.22 26.02
N GLY A 523 2.78 -4.21 24.71
CA GLY A 523 1.74 -4.30 23.68
C GLY A 523 2.09 -3.52 22.43
N THR A 524 1.09 -3.19 21.63
CA THR A 524 1.22 -2.38 20.41
C THR A 524 0.15 -1.30 20.36
N GLN A 525 0.53 -0.11 19.90
CA GLN A 525 -0.38 0.96 19.52
C GLN A 525 -0.24 1.25 18.04
N VAL A 526 -1.33 1.10 17.30
CA VAL A 526 -1.45 1.58 15.91
C VAL A 526 -2.22 2.89 15.93
N SER A 527 -1.59 3.96 15.45
CA SER A 527 -2.18 5.29 15.35
C SER A 527 -2.31 5.68 13.89
N VAL A 528 -3.44 6.24 13.48
CA VAL A 528 -3.64 6.73 12.11
C VAL A 528 -4.26 8.12 12.15
N LYS A 529 -3.75 9.03 11.31
CA LYS A 529 -4.37 10.33 11.08
C LYS A 529 -5.46 10.17 10.03
N LEU A 530 -6.67 10.60 10.32
CA LEU A 530 -7.82 10.55 9.42
C LEU A 530 -8.52 11.91 9.37
N SER A 531 -9.11 12.23 8.22
CA SER A 531 -9.94 13.43 8.08
C SER A 531 -11.32 13.25 8.73
N ASP A 532 -12.01 14.36 9.00
CA ASP A 532 -13.37 14.34 9.55
C ASP A 532 -14.36 13.55 8.68
N ASP A 533 -14.28 13.69 7.35
CA ASP A 533 -15.06 12.90 6.38
C ASP A 533 -14.85 11.39 6.53
N ARG A 534 -13.60 10.99 6.81
CA ARG A 534 -13.24 9.59 7.02
C ARG A 534 -13.71 9.08 8.37
N LEU A 535 -13.66 9.91 9.42
CA LEU A 535 -14.20 9.61 10.73
C LEU A 535 -15.72 9.36 10.64
N THR A 536 -16.46 10.29 10.02
CA THR A 536 -17.90 10.17 9.80
C THR A 536 -18.25 8.96 8.94
N SER A 537 -17.48 8.69 7.88
CA SER A 537 -17.68 7.50 7.05
C SER A 537 -17.44 6.19 7.80
N MET A 538 -16.52 6.17 8.76
CA MET A 538 -16.29 5.01 9.64
C MET A 538 -17.51 4.74 10.55
N PHE A 539 -18.23 5.78 10.96
CA PHE A 539 -19.40 5.65 11.83
C PHE A 539 -20.72 5.30 11.11
N LYS A 540 -20.75 5.30 9.78
CA LYS A 540 -21.94 4.96 8.97
C LYS A 540 -22.73 3.71 9.41
N PRO A 541 -22.11 2.60 9.85
CA PRO A 541 -22.85 1.41 10.29
C PRO A 541 -23.72 1.62 11.53
N VAL A 542 -23.37 2.57 12.39
CA VAL A 542 -24.06 2.82 13.66
C VAL A 542 -24.91 4.09 13.66
N ILE A 543 -24.55 5.08 12.83
CA ILE A 543 -25.27 6.37 12.71
C ILE A 543 -26.68 6.22 12.12
N LYS A 544 -26.89 5.29 11.19
CA LYS A 544 -28.17 5.13 10.45
C LYS A 544 -29.30 4.46 11.26
N SER A 545 -29.13 4.24 12.56
CA SER A 545 -30.16 3.64 13.41
C SER A 545 -31.07 4.72 13.99
N PRO A 546 -32.38 4.47 14.18
CA PRO A 546 -33.32 5.42 14.83
C PRO A 546 -32.87 5.90 16.22
N HIS A 547 -31.98 5.17 16.90
CA HIS A 547 -31.35 5.58 18.15
C HIS A 547 -30.29 6.67 18.01
N TYR A 548 -29.73 6.77 16.80
CA TYR A 548 -28.60 7.60 16.45
C TYR A 548 -28.92 8.51 15.24
N GLU A 549 -30.16 8.50 14.73
CA GLU A 549 -30.65 9.30 13.59
C GLU A 549 -30.51 10.81 13.80
N ALA A 550 -30.47 11.26 15.06
CA ALA A 550 -30.18 12.67 15.41
C ALA A 550 -28.73 13.11 15.12
N LEU A 551 -27.90 12.23 14.54
CA LEU A 551 -26.51 12.49 14.13
C LEU A 551 -26.37 12.95 12.67
N SER A 552 -27.49 13.11 11.94
CA SER A 552 -27.47 13.44 10.50
C SER A 552 -27.40 14.93 10.18
N ASP A 553 -27.34 15.82 11.18
CA ASP A 553 -27.32 17.26 10.96
C ASP A 553 -25.88 17.78 10.82
N GLU A 554 -25.70 18.74 9.90
CA GLU A 554 -24.44 19.37 9.47
C GLU A 554 -23.67 20.15 10.57
N GLU A 555 -23.87 19.83 11.85
CA GLU A 555 -23.12 20.39 12.98
C GLU A 555 -21.90 19.50 13.31
N ALA A 556 -20.76 20.12 13.62
CA ALA A 556 -19.55 19.42 14.05
C ALA A 556 -19.85 18.49 15.24
N LEU A 557 -19.46 17.22 15.13
CA LEU A 557 -19.66 16.23 16.20
C LEU A 557 -18.85 16.64 17.44
N SER A 558 -19.50 16.87 18.58
CA SER A 558 -18.80 17.15 19.84
C SER A 558 -17.99 15.92 20.31
N ASP A 559 -16.96 16.13 21.15
CA ASP A 559 -16.15 15.05 21.72
C ASP A 559 -17.02 14.00 22.45
N GLU A 560 -18.04 14.44 23.19
CA GLU A 560 -18.99 13.53 23.85
C GLU A 560 -19.73 12.68 22.83
N ARG A 561 -20.13 13.28 21.70
CA ARG A 561 -20.87 12.57 20.67
C ARG A 561 -19.99 11.56 19.94
N ILE A 562 -18.76 11.94 19.61
CA ILE A 562 -17.78 11.03 19.04
C ILE A 562 -17.53 9.86 20.00
N SER A 563 -17.48 10.12 21.30
CA SER A 563 -17.32 9.07 22.31
C SER A 563 -18.48 8.07 22.31
N GLU A 564 -19.73 8.54 22.26
CA GLU A 564 -20.92 7.68 22.19
C GLU A 564 -20.91 6.79 20.93
N VAL A 565 -20.66 7.41 19.77
CA VAL A 565 -20.70 6.73 18.47
C VAL A 565 -19.52 5.77 18.30
N LEU A 566 -18.33 6.14 18.76
CA LEU A 566 -17.16 5.27 18.76
C LEU A 566 -17.36 4.07 19.70
N ALA A 567 -17.95 4.27 20.88
CA ALA A 567 -18.32 3.19 21.78
C ALA A 567 -19.35 2.23 21.14
N ALA A 568 -20.40 2.78 20.50
CA ALA A 568 -21.37 1.98 19.75
C ALA A 568 -20.70 1.16 18.63
N LEU A 569 -19.81 1.78 17.85
CA LEU A 569 -19.08 1.10 16.78
C LEU A 569 -18.17 -0.02 17.31
N VAL A 570 -17.38 0.24 18.35
CA VAL A 570 -16.51 -0.78 18.96
C VAL A 570 -17.32 -1.95 19.52
N GLY A 571 -18.44 -1.66 20.19
CA GLY A 571 -19.38 -2.67 20.68
C GLY A 571 -20.00 -3.49 19.54
N TRP A 572 -20.38 -2.83 18.45
CA TRP A 572 -20.96 -3.48 17.25
C TRP A 572 -19.95 -4.36 16.51
N LEU A 573 -18.69 -3.93 16.43
CA LEU A 573 -17.59 -4.67 15.81
C LEU A 573 -17.15 -5.88 16.64
N CYS A 574 -17.18 -5.77 17.97
CA CYS A 574 -16.68 -6.81 18.87
C CYS A 574 -17.69 -7.17 19.98
N PRO A 575 -18.91 -7.62 19.63
CA PRO A 575 -20.02 -7.70 20.58
C PRO A 575 -19.86 -8.78 21.65
N ALA A 576 -19.00 -9.78 21.42
CA ALA A 576 -18.78 -10.93 22.30
C ALA A 576 -17.31 -11.11 22.67
N SER A 577 -16.56 -10.01 22.79
CA SER A 577 -15.13 -10.05 23.12
C SER A 577 -14.82 -10.75 24.45
N GLU A 578 -13.80 -11.59 24.45
CA GLU A 578 -13.21 -12.21 25.65
C GLU A 578 -12.18 -11.29 26.35
N VAL A 579 -11.81 -10.19 25.70
CA VAL A 579 -10.86 -9.18 26.19
C VAL A 579 -11.63 -7.88 26.46
N SER A 580 -11.24 -7.13 27.49
CA SER A 580 -11.88 -5.85 27.77
C SER A 580 -11.62 -4.84 26.65
N LEU A 581 -12.68 -4.20 26.15
CA LEU A 581 -12.61 -3.13 25.15
C LEU A 581 -12.99 -1.81 25.79
N ARG A 582 -12.13 -0.80 25.61
CA ARG A 582 -12.31 0.54 26.16
C ARG A 582 -12.27 1.59 25.08
N VAL A 583 -13.02 2.66 25.29
CA VAL A 583 -13.03 3.84 24.40
C VAL A 583 -12.68 5.09 25.19
N GLN A 584 -11.88 5.95 24.56
CA GLN A 584 -11.54 7.26 25.07
C GLN A 584 -11.59 8.30 23.94
N VAL A 585 -12.13 9.48 24.20
CA VAL A 585 -12.06 10.62 23.27
C VAL A 585 -11.39 11.79 23.97
N ALA A 586 -10.41 12.40 23.32
CA ALA A 586 -9.59 13.47 23.86
C ALA A 586 -9.07 13.13 25.27
N ASP A 587 -9.38 13.97 26.26
CA ASP A 587 -9.03 13.82 27.68
C ASP A 587 -10.19 13.29 28.54
N ALA A 588 -11.29 12.84 27.93
CA ALA A 588 -12.41 12.25 28.65
C ALA A 588 -12.00 10.96 29.39
N PRO A 589 -12.71 10.57 30.47
CA PRO A 589 -12.45 9.32 31.15
C PRO A 589 -12.65 8.11 30.24
N LYS A 590 -11.77 7.09 30.38
CA LYS A 590 -11.91 5.82 29.66
C LYS A 590 -13.22 5.13 30.04
N SER A 591 -14.02 4.80 29.04
CA SER A 591 -15.27 4.05 29.21
C SER A 591 -15.07 2.58 28.82
N THR A 592 -15.62 1.65 29.60
CA THR A 592 -15.62 0.22 29.26
C THR A 592 -16.83 -0.06 28.37
N VAL A 593 -16.59 -0.46 27.14
CA VAL A 593 -17.63 -0.75 26.15
C VAL A 593 -18.02 -2.22 26.19
N VAL A 594 -17.03 -3.11 26.28
CA VAL A 594 -17.21 -4.56 26.37
C VAL A 594 -16.34 -5.09 27.51
N ALA A 595 -16.97 -5.70 28.50
CA ALA A 595 -16.27 -6.46 29.53
C ALA A 595 -16.11 -7.93 29.09
N PRO A 596 -15.08 -8.67 29.58
CA PRO A 596 -14.83 -10.04 29.15
C PRO A 596 -16.07 -10.94 29.24
N ASN A 597 -16.54 -11.42 28.09
CA ASN A 597 -17.72 -12.30 27.96
C ASN A 597 -19.01 -11.75 28.60
N ASP A 598 -19.16 -10.43 28.67
CA ASP A 598 -20.34 -9.78 29.27
C ASP A 598 -21.65 -10.08 28.51
N TRP A 599 -21.58 -10.36 27.20
CA TRP A 599 -22.71 -10.72 26.35
C TRP A 599 -23.54 -11.90 26.88
N MET A 600 -22.94 -12.79 27.69
CA MET A 600 -23.64 -13.91 28.33
C MET A 600 -24.55 -13.46 29.47
N ARG A 601 -24.28 -12.29 30.05
CA ARG A 601 -24.92 -11.76 31.27
C ARG A 601 -25.65 -10.44 31.06
N LEU A 602 -25.39 -9.73 29.96
CA LEU A 602 -26.10 -8.51 29.62
C LEU A 602 -27.61 -8.75 29.54
N GLU A 603 -28.39 -7.73 29.92
CA GLU A 603 -29.81 -7.78 29.67
C GLU A 603 -30.08 -7.86 28.16
N PRO A 604 -31.12 -8.58 27.70
CA PRO A 604 -31.40 -8.75 26.28
C PRO A 604 -31.46 -7.42 25.52
N GLU A 605 -31.98 -6.35 26.15
CA GLU A 605 -32.09 -5.02 25.55
C GLU A 605 -30.72 -4.39 25.29
N ASP A 606 -29.81 -4.46 26.25
CA ASP A 606 -28.45 -3.90 26.12
C ASP A 606 -27.65 -4.67 25.06
N LEU A 607 -27.81 -6.00 25.02
CA LEU A 607 -27.16 -6.82 24.00
C LEU A 607 -27.71 -6.52 22.60
N MET A 608 -29.03 -6.32 22.45
CA MET A 608 -29.65 -5.93 21.19
C MET A 608 -29.18 -4.54 20.74
N ARG A 609 -29.10 -3.57 21.65
CA ARG A 609 -28.52 -2.26 21.37
C ARG A 609 -27.07 -2.37 20.89
N ARG A 610 -26.26 -3.24 21.48
CA ARG A 610 -24.87 -3.45 21.04
C ARG A 610 -24.76 -4.11 19.66
N VAL A 611 -25.60 -5.12 19.37
CA VAL A 611 -25.41 -5.98 18.20
C VAL A 611 -26.17 -5.47 16.97
N LEU A 612 -27.33 -4.85 17.17
CA LEU A 612 -28.24 -4.42 16.12
C LEU A 612 -28.61 -2.94 16.20
N ASN A 613 -28.15 -2.21 17.22
CA ASN A 613 -28.51 -0.81 17.47
C ASN A 613 -30.02 -0.60 17.57
N GLU A 614 -30.72 -1.49 18.29
CA GLU A 614 -32.18 -1.46 18.45
C GLU A 614 -32.62 -1.77 19.88
N ASP A 615 -33.80 -1.27 20.24
CA ASP A 615 -34.42 -1.55 21.53
C ASP A 615 -34.94 -2.98 21.63
N GLY A 616 -34.86 -3.50 22.85
CA GLY A 616 -34.79 -4.92 23.13
C GLY A 616 -36.01 -5.76 22.75
N ARG A 617 -35.68 -7.01 22.45
CA ARG A 617 -36.60 -8.16 22.41
C ARG A 617 -36.05 -9.26 23.29
N ARG A 618 -36.84 -10.31 23.51
CA ARG A 618 -36.37 -11.51 24.21
C ARG A 618 -35.33 -12.24 23.35
N LEU A 619 -34.27 -12.70 24.01
CA LEU A 619 -33.23 -13.53 23.42
C LEU A 619 -33.12 -14.82 24.21
N VAL A 620 -33.17 -15.96 23.50
CA VAL A 620 -33.03 -17.28 24.09
C VAL A 620 -31.60 -17.77 23.91
N PRO A 621 -30.93 -18.29 24.97
CA PRO A 621 -29.60 -18.88 24.84
C PRO A 621 -29.61 -20.08 23.88
N LEU A 622 -28.68 -20.08 22.93
CA LEU A 622 -28.39 -21.24 22.08
C LEU A 622 -27.23 -22.02 22.73
N THR A 623 -27.41 -23.31 23.01
CA THR A 623 -26.41 -24.14 23.67
C THR A 623 -26.19 -25.48 22.98
N ASP A 624 -24.94 -25.96 22.99
CA ASP A 624 -24.60 -27.30 22.49
C ASP A 624 -25.05 -28.40 23.47
N GLU A 625 -24.78 -29.66 23.12
CA GLU A 625 -25.14 -30.83 23.93
C GLU A 625 -24.45 -30.88 25.30
N SER A 626 -23.31 -30.19 25.46
CA SER A 626 -22.60 -30.07 26.74
C SER A 626 -23.11 -28.90 27.60
N GLY A 627 -23.98 -28.05 27.04
CA GLY A 627 -24.45 -26.82 27.68
C GLY A 627 -23.54 -25.61 27.43
N ALA A 628 -22.53 -25.72 26.57
CA ALA A 628 -21.70 -24.58 26.19
C ALA A 628 -22.51 -23.61 25.32
N TRP A 629 -22.33 -22.31 25.55
CA TRP A 629 -23.08 -21.27 24.86
C TRP A 629 -22.55 -21.10 23.44
N LEU A 630 -23.46 -21.14 22.48
CA LEU A 630 -23.21 -20.92 21.05
C LEU A 630 -23.78 -19.59 20.57
N GLY A 631 -24.58 -18.89 21.39
CA GLY A 631 -25.15 -17.60 21.04
C GLY A 631 -26.35 -17.24 21.91
N ARG A 632 -26.94 -16.08 21.63
CA ARG A 632 -28.21 -15.60 22.21
C ARG A 632 -29.06 -15.05 21.08
N VAL A 633 -30.17 -15.71 20.78
CA VAL A 633 -30.89 -15.53 19.53
C VAL A 633 -32.40 -15.41 19.79
N GLY A 634 -33.06 -14.51 19.07
CA GLY A 634 -34.52 -14.33 19.06
C GLY A 634 -35.13 -14.68 17.70
N GLY A 635 -36.42 -15.07 17.70
CA GLY A 635 -37.13 -15.63 16.52
C GLY A 635 -38.22 -14.76 15.91
N ASP A 636 -38.45 -13.53 16.40
CA ASP A 636 -39.75 -12.87 16.24
C ASP A 636 -40.02 -12.20 14.86
N GLN A 637 -39.05 -11.79 14.03
CA GLN A 637 -39.40 -11.18 12.71
C GLN A 637 -38.41 -11.48 11.59
N PHE A 638 -38.93 -12.01 10.47
CA PHE A 638 -38.22 -12.13 9.20
C PHE A 638 -38.11 -10.74 8.61
N ARG A 639 -36.92 -10.17 8.72
CA ARG A 639 -36.61 -8.89 8.09
C ARG A 639 -36.15 -9.14 6.67
N SER A 640 -36.61 -8.26 5.77
CA SER A 640 -36.08 -8.14 4.42
C SER A 640 -34.64 -7.59 4.41
N TYR A 641 -34.19 -6.97 5.53
CA TYR A 641 -32.86 -6.38 5.71
C TYR A 641 -32.34 -6.53 7.16
N GLY A 642 -31.09 -6.99 7.31
CA GLY A 642 -30.41 -7.21 8.61
C GLY A 642 -30.62 -8.62 9.21
N GLY A 643 -29.70 -9.06 10.08
CA GLY A 643 -29.72 -10.40 10.68
C GLY A 643 -28.86 -10.55 11.94
N ALA A 644 -28.97 -11.71 12.61
CA ALA A 644 -28.20 -12.01 13.82
C ALA A 644 -26.69 -11.93 13.53
N ALA A 645 -25.93 -11.26 14.39
CA ALA A 645 -24.50 -11.09 14.16
C ALA A 645 -23.77 -12.43 14.28
N LEU A 646 -22.96 -12.75 13.27
CA LEU A 646 -22.05 -13.88 13.32
C LEU A 646 -20.73 -13.40 13.91
N VAL A 647 -20.24 -14.11 14.93
CA VAL A 647 -19.10 -13.66 15.75
C VAL A 647 -18.06 -14.78 15.86
N LEU A 648 -16.83 -14.48 15.46
CA LEU A 648 -15.68 -15.38 15.57
C LEU A 648 -14.67 -14.79 16.55
N HIS A 649 -14.36 -15.52 17.64
CA HIS A 649 -13.46 -15.07 18.71
C HIS A 649 -13.75 -13.63 19.19
N GLY A 650 -15.05 -13.32 19.34
CA GLY A 650 -15.53 -12.03 19.83
C GLY A 650 -15.67 -10.93 18.77
N VAL A 651 -15.19 -11.12 17.55
CA VAL A 651 -15.24 -10.15 16.44
C VAL A 651 -16.35 -10.48 15.45
N ARG A 652 -17.15 -9.49 15.05
CA ARG A 652 -18.20 -9.61 14.04
C ARG A 652 -17.60 -10.01 12.69
N CYS A 653 -18.11 -11.09 12.11
CA CYS A 653 -17.65 -11.67 10.85
C CYS A 653 -18.80 -11.96 9.87
N GLY A 654 -19.96 -11.33 10.06
CA GLY A 654 -21.09 -11.43 9.16
C GLY A 654 -22.41 -11.29 9.89
N GLU A 655 -23.48 -11.66 9.19
CA GLU A 655 -24.84 -11.69 9.72
C GLU A 655 -25.61 -12.88 9.15
N MET A 656 -26.60 -13.33 9.92
CA MET A 656 -27.53 -14.39 9.53
C MET A 656 -28.93 -13.79 9.36
N PRO A 657 -29.41 -13.65 8.12
CA PRO A 657 -30.77 -13.19 7.86
C PRO A 657 -31.83 -14.12 8.48
N GLY A 658 -32.93 -13.52 8.94
CA GLY A 658 -34.08 -14.25 9.50
C GLY A 658 -34.02 -14.50 11.01
N LEU A 659 -32.96 -14.06 11.70
CA LEU A 659 -32.84 -14.11 13.16
C LEU A 659 -32.34 -12.76 13.71
N VAL A 660 -32.45 -12.57 15.02
CA VAL A 660 -31.88 -11.44 15.75
C VAL A 660 -31.01 -11.91 16.92
N GLY A 661 -30.09 -11.06 17.39
CA GLY A 661 -29.12 -11.39 18.43
C GLY A 661 -27.75 -11.73 17.86
N LEU A 662 -27.02 -12.65 18.50
CA LEU A 662 -25.68 -13.06 18.06
C LEU A 662 -25.50 -14.58 18.10
N VAL A 663 -24.69 -15.09 17.18
CA VAL A 663 -24.31 -16.49 17.06
C VAL A 663 -22.80 -16.59 16.91
N LEU A 664 -22.18 -17.44 17.73
CA LEU A 664 -20.77 -17.76 17.61
C LEU A 664 -20.55 -18.67 16.40
N VAL A 665 -19.41 -18.53 15.73
CA VAL A 665 -19.02 -19.41 14.63
C VAL A 665 -17.67 -20.07 14.92
N ARG A 666 -17.44 -21.26 14.36
CA ARG A 666 -16.23 -22.05 14.63
C ARG A 666 -15.13 -21.86 13.60
N GLU A 667 -15.49 -21.53 12.35
CA GLU A 667 -14.53 -21.32 11.28
C GLU A 667 -14.78 -20.00 10.58
N ASN A 668 -13.69 -19.37 10.13
CA ASN A 668 -13.77 -18.20 9.27
C ASN A 668 -14.04 -18.64 7.84
N ASN A 669 -14.76 -17.79 7.12
CA ASN A 669 -15.09 -18.05 5.73
C ASN A 669 -13.89 -17.61 4.91
N ARG A 670 -13.51 -18.42 3.93
CA ARG A 670 -12.38 -18.10 3.04
C ARG A 670 -12.63 -16.85 2.17
N ASP A 671 -13.81 -16.24 2.24
CA ASP A 671 -14.17 -14.99 1.56
C ASP A 671 -13.90 -13.76 2.45
N ALA A 672 -13.08 -12.84 1.94
CA ALA A 672 -12.67 -11.61 2.61
C ALA A 672 -13.82 -10.67 2.99
N ARG A 673 -15.00 -10.78 2.36
CA ARG A 673 -16.19 -9.97 2.68
C ARG A 673 -16.93 -10.40 3.95
N ARG A 674 -16.60 -11.58 4.51
CA ARG A 674 -17.11 -12.08 5.79
C ARG A 674 -18.66 -12.07 5.88
N THR A 675 -19.35 -12.80 5.00
CA THR A 675 -20.83 -12.95 5.07
C THR A 675 -21.35 -14.38 4.91
N GLN A 676 -20.50 -15.38 4.65
CA GLN A 676 -20.91 -16.77 4.40
C GLN A 676 -20.53 -17.74 5.53
N ALA A 677 -20.92 -17.46 6.79
CA ALA A 677 -20.38 -18.19 7.95
C ALA A 677 -21.00 -19.55 8.24
N SER A 678 -20.15 -20.55 8.50
CA SER A 678 -20.59 -21.84 9.03
C SER A 678 -21.09 -21.63 10.46
N VAL A 679 -22.38 -21.85 10.61
CA VAL A 679 -23.11 -21.58 11.85
C VAL A 679 -22.70 -22.60 12.91
N ALA A 680 -22.45 -22.18 14.15
CA ALA A 680 -22.20 -23.14 15.23
C ALA A 680 -23.46 -23.90 15.65
N GLY A 681 -23.26 -25.14 16.12
CA GLY A 681 -24.30 -25.98 16.73
C GLY A 681 -24.82 -27.07 15.80
N SER A 682 -25.13 -28.23 16.39
CA SER A 682 -25.76 -29.34 15.69
C SER A 682 -27.23 -29.03 15.41
N ARG A 683 -27.85 -29.79 14.49
CA ARG A 683 -29.31 -29.72 14.28
C ARG A 683 -30.10 -29.93 15.58
N ALA A 684 -29.62 -30.80 16.48
CA ALA A 684 -30.26 -31.04 17.77
C ALA A 684 -30.20 -29.82 18.70
N ALA A 685 -29.09 -29.08 18.71
CA ALA A 685 -28.98 -27.82 19.46
C ALA A 685 -30.01 -26.79 18.99
N TRP A 686 -30.14 -26.64 17.66
CA TRP A 686 -31.12 -25.73 17.05
C TRP A 686 -32.57 -26.16 17.28
N SER A 687 -32.87 -27.47 17.24
CA SER A 687 -34.21 -27.98 17.61
C SER A 687 -34.55 -27.68 19.07
N ARG A 688 -33.64 -27.91 20.02
CA ARG A 688 -33.86 -27.57 21.44
C ARG A 688 -34.11 -26.07 21.63
N TRP A 689 -33.31 -25.24 20.97
CA TRP A 689 -33.51 -23.78 21.00
C TRP A 689 -34.89 -23.41 20.44
N ALA A 690 -35.31 -23.99 19.32
CA ALA A 690 -36.63 -23.74 18.75
C ALA A 690 -37.77 -24.14 19.71
N GLU A 691 -37.64 -25.24 20.45
CA GLU A 691 -38.60 -25.63 21.48
C GLU A 691 -38.67 -24.61 22.63
N GLN A 692 -37.52 -24.10 23.07
CA GLN A 692 -37.45 -23.08 24.12
C GLN A 692 -38.10 -21.78 23.67
N VAL A 693 -37.82 -21.33 22.44
CA VAL A 693 -38.46 -20.14 21.85
C VAL A 693 -39.98 -20.31 21.85
N LEU A 694 -40.51 -21.43 21.35
CA LEU A 694 -41.95 -21.71 21.36
C LEU A 694 -42.56 -21.72 22.77
N SER A 695 -41.81 -22.15 23.78
CA SER A 695 -42.30 -22.17 25.17
C SER A 695 -42.32 -20.78 25.83
N GLN A 696 -41.43 -19.89 25.40
CA GLN A 696 -41.23 -18.57 26.01
C GLN A 696 -41.96 -17.45 25.26
N GLU A 697 -42.31 -17.67 23.99
CA GLU A 697 -42.97 -16.70 23.11
C GLU A 697 -44.22 -17.31 22.46
N PRO A 698 -45.39 -17.27 23.14
CA PRO A 698 -46.62 -17.91 22.64
C PRO A 698 -47.27 -17.18 21.45
N ASN A 699 -46.84 -15.95 21.14
CA ASN A 699 -47.49 -15.07 20.14
C ASN A 699 -46.61 -14.82 18.90
N LEU A 700 -45.72 -15.76 18.55
CA LEU A 700 -44.90 -15.67 17.34
C LEU A 700 -45.77 -15.51 16.08
N ASN A 701 -45.30 -14.71 15.13
CA ASN A 701 -45.96 -14.61 13.83
C ASN A 701 -45.84 -15.93 13.03
N LEU A 702 -46.70 -16.09 12.03
CA LEU A 702 -46.75 -17.30 11.22
C LEU A 702 -45.43 -17.59 10.48
N ASP A 703 -44.73 -16.57 10.02
CA ASP A 703 -43.44 -16.74 9.33
C ASP A 703 -42.39 -17.35 10.27
N ALA A 704 -42.34 -16.92 11.54
CA ALA A 704 -41.49 -17.50 12.58
C ALA A 704 -41.86 -18.93 12.90
N LEU A 705 -43.16 -19.21 13.04
CA LEU A 705 -43.64 -20.57 13.26
C LEU A 705 -43.24 -21.50 12.10
N PHE A 706 -43.35 -21.08 10.84
CA PHE A 706 -42.96 -21.91 9.69
C PHE A 706 -41.47 -22.27 9.68
N MET A 707 -40.63 -21.35 10.13
CA MET A 707 -39.18 -21.51 10.10
C MET A 707 -38.69 -22.36 11.26
N LEU A 708 -39.29 -22.18 12.44
CA LEU A 708 -39.11 -23.08 13.57
C LEU A 708 -39.64 -24.49 13.27
N HIS A 709 -40.72 -24.62 12.48
CA HIS A 709 -41.27 -25.92 12.08
C HIS A 709 -40.26 -26.75 11.26
N ALA A 710 -39.44 -26.13 10.41
CA ALA A 710 -38.38 -26.86 9.69
C ALA A 710 -37.35 -27.53 10.63
N LEU A 711 -37.13 -26.93 11.82
CA LEU A 711 -36.29 -27.50 12.88
C LEU A 711 -37.04 -28.53 13.76
N LEU A 712 -38.36 -28.53 13.73
CA LEU A 712 -39.25 -29.37 14.54
C LEU A 712 -40.31 -30.07 13.66
N PRO A 713 -39.92 -30.86 12.64
CA PRO A 713 -40.84 -31.30 11.58
C PRO A 713 -41.99 -32.18 12.06
N ASP A 714 -41.86 -32.82 13.21
CA ASP A 714 -42.87 -33.71 13.79
C ASP A 714 -43.83 -32.99 14.75
N ARG A 715 -43.58 -31.71 15.05
CA ARG A 715 -44.41 -30.92 15.95
C ARG A 715 -45.60 -30.35 15.19
N ASP A 716 -46.80 -30.50 15.74
CA ASP A 716 -48.02 -29.97 15.14
C ASP A 716 -48.15 -28.47 15.44
N LEU A 717 -47.46 -27.65 14.63
CA LEU A 717 -47.47 -26.19 14.74
C LEU A 717 -48.60 -25.57 13.92
N PRO A 718 -49.16 -24.41 14.35
CA PRO A 718 -50.15 -23.69 13.57
C PRO A 718 -49.62 -23.34 12.18
N VAL A 719 -50.42 -23.64 11.17
CA VAL A 719 -50.23 -23.22 9.79
C VAL A 719 -51.25 -22.14 9.42
N ARG A 720 -51.01 -21.46 8.30
CA ARG A 720 -51.88 -20.37 7.84
C ARG A 720 -53.31 -20.88 7.62
N SER A 721 -54.27 -20.03 7.96
CA SER A 721 -55.65 -20.39 8.22
C SER A 721 -56.58 -20.32 7.00
N TYR A 722 -57.72 -20.98 7.14
CA TYR A 722 -59.00 -20.63 6.51
C TYR A 722 -59.47 -19.28 7.01
N GLY A 723 -59.45 -18.20 6.22
CA GLY A 723 -60.24 -16.98 6.50
C GLY A 723 -60.08 -16.23 7.86
N GLY A 724 -59.36 -16.78 8.84
CA GLY A 724 -59.57 -16.59 10.28
C GLY A 724 -58.33 -16.95 11.15
N PRO A 725 -58.44 -17.39 12.41
CA PRO A 725 -57.27 -17.62 13.28
C PRO A 725 -56.42 -18.84 12.82
N PRO A 726 -55.10 -18.89 13.11
CA PRO A 726 -54.22 -20.01 12.77
C PRO A 726 -54.77 -21.37 13.21
N VAL A 727 -54.59 -22.40 12.38
CA VAL A 727 -55.04 -23.78 12.65
C VAL A 727 -53.89 -24.75 12.49
N THR A 728 -53.87 -25.85 13.23
CA THR A 728 -52.82 -26.88 13.10
C THR A 728 -53.05 -27.79 11.88
N LEU A 729 -52.06 -28.63 11.53
CA LEU A 729 -52.25 -29.62 10.47
C LEU A 729 -53.24 -30.71 10.89
N ASN A 730 -53.29 -31.06 12.18
CA ASN A 730 -54.29 -31.99 12.71
C ASN A 730 -55.71 -31.40 12.69
N ASP A 731 -55.87 -30.10 12.99
CA ASP A 731 -57.16 -29.40 12.87
C ASP A 731 -57.66 -29.45 11.42
N LEU A 732 -56.76 -29.26 10.45
CA LEU A 732 -57.07 -29.36 9.04
C LEU A 732 -57.52 -30.77 8.66
N GLY A 733 -56.83 -31.81 9.12
CA GLY A 733 -57.22 -33.21 8.91
C GLY A 733 -58.62 -33.53 9.43
N THR A 734 -58.96 -33.03 10.62
CA THR A 734 -60.32 -33.21 11.21
C THR A 734 -61.40 -32.54 10.36
N ARG A 735 -61.10 -31.37 9.77
CA ARG A 735 -62.03 -30.65 8.90
C ARG A 735 -62.18 -31.27 7.51
N ILE A 736 -61.11 -31.81 6.95
CA ILE A 736 -61.15 -32.58 5.69
C ILE A 736 -62.11 -33.76 5.83
N VAL A 737 -62.13 -34.45 6.99
CA VAL A 737 -63.09 -35.53 7.28
C VAL A 737 -64.54 -35.01 7.29
N ALA A 738 -64.77 -33.79 7.77
CA ALA A 738 -66.10 -33.20 7.93
C ALA A 738 -66.66 -32.52 6.67
N SER A 739 -65.83 -32.26 5.65
CA SER A 739 -66.22 -31.56 4.42
C SER A 739 -66.12 -32.46 3.19
N GLY A 740 -66.99 -32.26 2.20
CA GLY A 740 -66.92 -32.91 0.88
C GLY A 740 -66.18 -32.09 -0.19
N GLU A 741 -65.86 -30.82 0.09
CA GLU A 741 -65.16 -29.90 -0.81
C GLU A 741 -64.13 -29.08 -0.01
N LEU A 742 -62.96 -28.80 -0.62
CA LEU A 742 -61.90 -27.97 -0.06
C LEU A 742 -61.35 -27.04 -1.14
N ARG A 743 -61.36 -25.72 -0.90
CA ARG A 743 -60.70 -24.74 -1.77
C ARG A 743 -59.36 -24.35 -1.19
N VAL A 744 -58.30 -24.50 -1.99
CA VAL A 744 -56.92 -24.26 -1.55
C VAL A 744 -56.25 -23.26 -2.47
N HIS A 745 -55.65 -22.24 -1.89
CA HIS A 745 -54.68 -21.36 -2.52
C HIS A 745 -53.27 -21.80 -2.11
N LEU A 746 -52.44 -22.13 -3.09
CA LEU A 746 -51.02 -22.44 -2.89
C LEU A 746 -50.22 -21.15 -3.08
N GLY A 747 -49.61 -20.63 -2.00
CA GLY A 747 -48.77 -19.43 -2.05
C GLY A 747 -49.16 -18.36 -1.04
N TYR A 748 -48.77 -17.12 -1.35
CA TYR A 748 -49.04 -15.95 -0.51
C TYR A 748 -50.08 -15.06 -1.17
N VAL A 749 -51.03 -14.59 -0.37
CA VAL A 749 -51.95 -13.53 -0.79
C VAL A 749 -51.35 -12.18 -0.39
N SER A 750 -51.01 -11.36 -1.39
CA SER A 750 -50.42 -10.02 -1.22
C SER A 750 -51.09 -9.00 -2.15
N HIS A 751 -51.00 -7.71 -1.80
CA HIS A 751 -51.24 -6.61 -2.72
C HIS A 751 -50.06 -6.41 -3.69
N ALA A 752 -50.31 -5.91 -4.88
CA ALA A 752 -49.28 -5.43 -5.80
C ALA A 752 -48.87 -4.00 -5.45
N GLU A 753 -47.62 -3.63 -5.74
CA GLU A 753 -47.10 -2.27 -5.46
C GLU A 753 -47.83 -1.16 -6.23
N TYR A 754 -48.52 -1.52 -7.32
CA TYR A 754 -49.32 -0.60 -8.14
C TYR A 754 -50.81 -0.58 -7.76
N ASP A 755 -51.21 -1.31 -6.71
CA ASP A 755 -52.59 -1.27 -6.24
C ASP A 755 -52.89 0.03 -5.49
N ASP A 756 -54.09 0.58 -5.69
CA ASP A 756 -54.57 1.80 -5.02
C ASP A 756 -54.74 1.64 -3.47
N VAL A 757 -54.39 0.48 -2.92
CA VAL A 757 -54.54 0.11 -1.51
C VAL A 757 -53.17 -0.21 -0.90
N GLY A 758 -52.65 0.68 -0.05
CA GLY A 758 -51.41 0.41 0.68
C GLY A 758 -51.48 -0.82 1.58
N GLY A 759 -50.37 -1.54 1.76
CA GLY A 759 -50.32 -2.85 2.42
C GLY A 759 -50.93 -2.93 3.83
N GLY A 760 -50.90 -1.83 4.61
CA GLY A 760 -51.59 -1.77 5.91
C GLY A 760 -53.12 -1.78 5.80
N ARG A 761 -53.66 -1.12 4.77
CA ARG A 761 -55.10 -1.10 4.46
C ARG A 761 -55.55 -2.41 3.83
N PHE A 762 -54.70 -3.03 3.00
CA PHE A 762 -54.92 -4.39 2.50
C PHE A 762 -55.03 -5.38 3.66
N ARG A 763 -54.04 -5.43 4.56
CA ARG A 763 -54.05 -6.36 5.71
C ARG A 763 -55.23 -6.19 6.67
N SER A 764 -55.76 -4.97 6.81
CA SER A 764 -56.87 -4.68 7.73
C SER A 764 -58.27 -4.83 7.12
N ALA A 765 -58.40 -4.63 5.80
CA ALA A 765 -59.69 -4.69 5.11
C ALA A 765 -59.92 -5.97 4.28
N PHE A 766 -58.84 -6.69 3.93
CA PHE A 766 -58.91 -7.90 3.14
C PHE A 766 -59.47 -9.05 3.98
N LYS A 767 -60.71 -9.44 3.68
CA LYS A 767 -61.38 -10.58 4.30
C LYS A 767 -61.29 -11.79 3.38
N LEU A 768 -60.60 -12.82 3.85
CA LEU A 768 -60.58 -14.11 3.19
C LEU A 768 -61.88 -14.86 3.50
N SER A 769 -62.37 -15.64 2.53
CA SER A 769 -63.49 -16.55 2.79
C SER A 769 -63.09 -17.61 3.82
N ASP A 770 -64.00 -17.93 4.74
CA ASP A 770 -63.86 -19.02 5.70
C ASP A 770 -63.80 -20.40 5.02
N GLU A 771 -64.01 -20.46 3.70
CA GLU A 771 -63.94 -21.67 2.87
C GLU A 771 -62.61 -21.81 2.10
N LEU A 772 -61.72 -20.80 2.12
CA LEU A 772 -60.44 -20.81 1.39
C LEU A 772 -59.26 -21.10 2.32
N VAL A 773 -58.54 -22.19 2.07
CA VAL A 773 -57.29 -22.55 2.77
C VAL A 773 -56.10 -21.94 2.06
N ILE A 774 -55.23 -21.24 2.81
CA ILE A 774 -53.94 -20.80 2.27
C ILE A 774 -52.86 -21.76 2.75
N ILE A 775 -52.24 -22.47 1.81
CA ILE A 775 -51.08 -23.29 2.08
C ILE A 775 -49.84 -22.52 1.61
N PRO A 776 -48.91 -22.19 2.53
CA PRO A 776 -47.69 -21.52 2.14
C PRO A 776 -46.91 -22.43 1.18
N THR A 777 -46.53 -21.89 0.03
CA THR A 777 -45.53 -22.49 -0.84
C THR A 777 -44.28 -21.64 -0.78
N PHE A 778 -43.13 -22.29 -0.73
CA PHE A 778 -41.87 -21.63 -0.88
C PHE A 778 -41.63 -21.37 -2.38
N GLU A 779 -42.00 -20.19 -2.88
CA GLU A 779 -41.81 -19.82 -4.28
C GLU A 779 -40.34 -19.48 -4.63
N PRO A 780 -39.93 -19.59 -5.92
CA PRO A 780 -38.54 -19.39 -6.35
C PRO A 780 -37.99 -17.97 -6.22
N TRP A 781 -38.84 -16.96 -6.00
CA TRP A 781 -38.42 -15.54 -5.91
C TRP A 781 -37.72 -15.19 -4.59
N PHE A 782 -37.88 -16.04 -3.56
CA PHE A 782 -36.99 -16.03 -2.40
C PHE A 782 -35.71 -16.80 -2.76
N ARG A 783 -34.53 -16.17 -2.68
CA ARG A 783 -33.27 -16.91 -2.58
C ARG A 783 -33.21 -17.59 -1.20
N MET A 784 -33.98 -18.66 -1.05
CA MET A 784 -34.15 -19.37 0.22
C MET A 784 -32.84 -19.89 0.79
N SER A 785 -31.81 -20.10 -0.03
CA SER A 785 -30.51 -20.60 0.41
C SER A 785 -29.81 -19.68 1.42
N ASP A 786 -30.14 -18.39 1.44
CA ASP A 786 -29.35 -17.38 2.14
C ASP A 786 -29.95 -16.98 3.51
N TYR A 787 -31.05 -17.62 3.93
CA TYR A 787 -31.76 -17.31 5.17
C TYR A 787 -31.68 -18.49 6.16
N PHE A 788 -31.70 -18.19 7.46
CA PHE A 788 -32.06 -19.18 8.47
C PHE A 788 -33.46 -19.72 8.15
N PRO A 789 -33.79 -21.02 8.30
CA PRO A 789 -32.96 -22.13 8.79
C PRO A 789 -32.18 -22.87 7.69
N TRP A 790 -32.31 -22.49 6.42
CA TRP A 790 -31.68 -23.18 5.29
C TRP A 790 -30.16 -23.09 5.29
N LEU A 791 -29.60 -22.02 5.87
CA LEU A 791 -28.16 -21.90 6.18
C LEU A 791 -27.64 -23.04 7.08
N LEU A 792 -28.52 -23.71 7.82
CA LEU A 792 -28.17 -24.89 8.63
C LEU A 792 -28.23 -26.21 7.82
N GLY A 793 -28.52 -26.16 6.52
CA GLY A 793 -28.72 -27.33 5.67
C GLY A 793 -30.05 -28.06 5.92
N VAL A 794 -31.03 -27.38 6.53
CA VAL A 794 -32.34 -27.94 6.84
C VAL A 794 -33.30 -27.73 5.68
N ALA A 795 -33.95 -28.78 5.20
CA ALA A 795 -34.93 -28.69 4.13
C ALA A 795 -36.22 -27.98 4.61
N PRO A 796 -36.84 -27.13 3.79
CA PRO A 796 -38.16 -26.56 4.09
C PRO A 796 -39.21 -27.68 4.20
N ILE A 797 -40.26 -27.43 4.99
CA ILE A 797 -41.41 -28.34 5.02
C ILE A 797 -42.23 -28.14 3.76
N ASP A 798 -42.42 -29.22 3.00
CA ASP A 798 -43.35 -29.24 1.87
C ASP A 798 -44.80 -29.39 2.38
N TYR A 799 -45.40 -28.26 2.75
CA TYR A 799 -46.79 -28.20 3.22
C TYR A 799 -47.78 -28.66 2.15
N LYS A 800 -47.46 -28.52 0.87
CA LYS A 800 -48.28 -29.02 -0.23
C LYS A 800 -48.31 -30.55 -0.22
N SER A 801 -47.13 -31.19 -0.18
CA SER A 801 -47.05 -32.65 -0.11
C SER A 801 -47.68 -33.21 1.17
N ARG A 802 -47.55 -32.52 2.31
CA ARG A 802 -48.23 -32.89 3.57
C ARG A 802 -49.75 -32.83 3.43
N LEU A 803 -50.29 -31.76 2.83
CA LEU A 803 -51.71 -31.66 2.57
C LEU A 803 -52.20 -32.73 1.59
N GLU A 804 -51.46 -32.97 0.50
CA GLU A 804 -51.79 -34.03 -0.47
C GLU A 804 -51.83 -35.40 0.21
N ALA A 805 -50.86 -35.72 1.08
CA ALA A 805 -50.85 -36.96 1.85
C ALA A 805 -52.06 -37.08 2.78
N GLU A 806 -52.46 -36.02 3.47
CA GLU A 806 -53.66 -36.00 4.33
C GLU A 806 -54.95 -36.14 3.52
N LEU A 807 -55.07 -35.48 2.36
CA LEU A 807 -56.21 -35.62 1.46
C LEU A 807 -56.32 -37.06 0.92
N THR A 808 -55.20 -37.68 0.55
CA THR A 808 -55.17 -39.09 0.14
C THR A 808 -55.55 -40.00 1.30
N ARG A 809 -55.08 -39.74 2.52
CA ARG A 809 -55.43 -40.51 3.72
C ARG A 809 -56.93 -40.48 4.04
N VAL A 810 -57.56 -39.31 3.92
CA VAL A 810 -58.96 -39.10 4.34
C VAL A 810 -59.96 -39.40 3.22
N TRP A 811 -59.71 -38.93 1.99
CA TRP A 811 -60.64 -39.07 0.87
C TRP A 811 -60.26 -40.19 -0.11
N GLY A 812 -59.11 -40.85 0.06
CA GLY A 812 -58.67 -41.96 -0.80
C GLY A 812 -58.29 -41.54 -2.22
N VAL A 813 -58.09 -40.25 -2.49
CA VAL A 813 -57.87 -39.73 -3.84
C VAL A 813 -56.37 -39.68 -4.18
N SER A 814 -55.98 -40.40 -5.24
CA SER A 814 -54.72 -40.24 -5.97
C SER A 814 -55.02 -39.50 -7.28
N ARG A 815 -54.85 -38.17 -7.27
CA ARG A 815 -54.93 -37.18 -8.38
C ARG A 815 -56.12 -37.24 -9.36
N SER A 816 -56.91 -36.15 -9.32
CA SER A 816 -57.43 -35.45 -10.50
C SER A 816 -57.43 -33.95 -10.20
N THR A 817 -56.32 -33.26 -10.50
CA THR A 817 -56.27 -31.80 -10.45
C THR A 817 -56.93 -31.23 -11.70
N THR A 818 -58.21 -30.87 -11.64
CA THR A 818 -58.76 -29.85 -12.54
C THR A 818 -58.14 -28.52 -12.16
N LYS A 819 -57.16 -28.05 -12.95
CA LYS A 819 -56.75 -26.65 -12.95
C LYS A 819 -57.89 -25.84 -13.54
N THR A 820 -58.67 -25.18 -12.69
CA THR A 820 -59.48 -24.04 -13.11
C THR A 820 -58.70 -22.78 -12.69
N PRO A 821 -58.36 -21.86 -13.60
CA PRO A 821 -57.80 -20.58 -13.21
C PRO A 821 -58.94 -19.69 -12.68
N SER A 822 -58.81 -19.24 -11.44
CA SER A 822 -59.43 -18.00 -10.95
C SER A 822 -58.58 -17.43 -9.83
#